data_AF-A0A925MM53-F1
#
_entry.id   AF-A0A925MM53-F1
#
_cell.length_a   1.000
_cell.length_b   1.000
_cell.length_c   1.000
_cell.angle_alpha   90.00
_cell.angle_beta   90.00
_cell.angle_gamma   90.00
#
_symmetry.space_group_name_H-M   'P 1'
#
loop_
_entity.id
_entity.type
_entity.pdbx_description
1 polymer ?
#
loop_
_entity_poly.entity_id
_entity_poly.type
_entity_poly.pdbx_seq_one_letter_code
_entity_poly.pdbx_strand_id
1 'polypeptide(L)'
;MSGQTNADEDGRGVGMDILKKNLLVLASAGSGKTFCLSDRIIGLLAGGVEPERIVALTFTKKAAGEFADALLQKLAAAAEDAQVAAELEGKFQGQAVDFPELLEKVVRKLPLLTLGTMDGFFAKVLRGFQYELGVTGGKFELLDGEVAEGVRDELLEGLLDGELEGYGDMPDEEEFVAIFRRATAGREETRVLEELRGFIAVWHGLFFSAEEREWGPGWLAGVEMGEWEESKGELIEQVEGYWEEMGVKDKRQLKSFGRMMEDFRRHTLGSGVLGEAGGMVPKLMAAAGTGCGSMEISHYKPLEFTGWAAAGLRELAMLAARCELAAAASRTQAIHGLIGAYDKLVERELRARGRLGFADVKRLMGGWMKGEEARLRREAVDFRLDANYRHWLLDEFQDTSRDEWNALLPLVDEGLADEEASVFIVGDKKQAIYAWRGGEVGLFDELMDHYGAGLGVETMAESWRSCPEVLRLVNLVCGNVRTMRRMFGAAAEDWQWEDHFSAAPLTLPEKAGYARVEVVAKDEKMGLVIDLLKRIGAGGKGFSCGILVATNAHVRTWADGLRGAGFQVVEEGAREPGKDHPVGVVIWHLLRWLANPADSFATEVVMMSPLKAVLEGNYGAAREAMWEGLGGRISEVGFAGMVSEVISTSASQRRLPTTAVTTAATTSAPQLQLPTTQAQSSRRSVAAQSAERHHNPHEESSNPPASGPSVRTRSQTVAPTPLQRQTTGKR
;
A
#
# COMPACT_ATOMS: atom_id res chain seq x y z
N MET A 1 30.26 44.40 -40.00
CA MET A 1 30.30 42.96 -40.34
C MET A 1 30.49 42.20 -39.04
N SER A 2 29.38 41.88 -38.40
CA SER A 2 29.29 41.18 -37.11
C SER A 2 28.43 39.94 -37.36
N GLY A 3 29.08 38.77 -37.39
CA GLY A 3 28.41 37.49 -37.57
C GLY A 3 27.91 36.98 -36.22
N GLN A 4 26.59 36.92 -36.07
CA GLN A 4 25.90 36.12 -35.05
C GLN A 4 26.17 34.64 -35.33
N THR A 5 26.72 33.94 -34.34
CA THR A 5 26.72 32.47 -34.30
C THR A 5 25.52 32.04 -33.47
N ASN A 6 24.65 31.25 -34.11
CA ASN A 6 23.45 30.63 -33.55
C ASN A 6 23.75 29.93 -32.22
N ALA A 7 22.96 30.27 -31.21
CA ALA A 7 22.81 29.51 -29.97
C ALA A 7 21.56 28.63 -30.12
N ASP A 8 21.71 27.51 -30.82
CA ASP A 8 20.78 26.38 -30.83
C ASP A 8 21.57 25.18 -30.32
N GLU A 9 21.60 24.96 -29.00
CA GLU A 9 22.03 23.71 -28.34
C GLU A 9 21.85 23.86 -26.82
N ASP A 10 20.62 23.64 -26.35
CA ASP A 10 20.29 23.27 -24.97
C ASP A 10 18.83 22.81 -24.98
N GLY A 11 18.59 21.52 -24.73
CA GLY A 11 17.26 20.87 -24.75
C GLY A 11 16.31 21.34 -23.65
N ARG A 12 16.02 22.64 -23.59
CA ARG A 12 15.05 23.25 -22.69
C ARG A 12 13.67 23.25 -23.36
N GLY A 13 12.80 22.36 -22.89
CA GLY A 13 11.34 22.41 -23.01
C GLY A 13 10.77 23.03 -24.28
N VAL A 14 10.70 22.23 -25.36
CA VAL A 14 9.63 22.43 -26.34
C VAL A 14 8.31 22.26 -25.58
N GLY A 15 7.45 23.27 -25.59
CA GLY A 15 6.21 23.26 -24.81
C GLY A 15 5.39 22.00 -25.09
N MET A 16 5.14 21.22 -24.05
CA MET A 16 4.29 20.02 -24.10
C MET A 16 2.92 20.39 -24.66
N ASP A 17 2.48 19.72 -25.72
CA ASP A 17 1.12 19.87 -26.25
C ASP A 17 0.13 19.17 -25.31
N ILE A 18 -0.31 19.93 -24.30
CA ILE A 18 -1.22 19.43 -23.27
C ILE A 18 -2.58 19.02 -23.84
N LEU A 19 -2.93 19.39 -25.08
CA LEU A 19 -4.21 19.07 -25.72
C LEU A 19 -4.13 17.90 -26.72
N LYS A 20 -2.97 17.23 -26.84
CA LYS A 20 -2.81 16.02 -27.67
C LYS A 20 -3.87 14.95 -27.36
N LYS A 21 -4.41 14.28 -28.38
CA LYS A 21 -5.55 13.35 -28.24
C LYS A 21 -5.34 12.28 -27.15
N ASN A 22 -4.30 11.47 -27.29
CA ASN A 22 -3.95 10.46 -26.30
C ASN A 22 -2.57 10.79 -25.74
N LEU A 23 -2.47 10.96 -24.43
CA LEU A 23 -1.25 11.47 -23.81
C LEU A 23 -1.01 10.82 -22.43
N LEU A 24 0.14 10.19 -22.30
CA LEU A 24 0.70 9.68 -21.06
C LEU A 24 1.80 10.64 -20.58
N VAL A 25 1.70 11.08 -19.33
CA VAL A 25 2.65 11.98 -18.69
C VAL A 25 3.33 11.25 -17.54
N LEU A 26 4.62 10.95 -17.74
CA LEU A 26 5.48 10.35 -16.72
C LEU A 26 6.08 11.48 -15.87
N ALA A 27 5.37 11.82 -14.80
CA ALA A 27 5.61 13.03 -14.04
C ALA A 27 6.28 12.72 -12.70
N SER A 28 7.54 13.14 -12.56
CA SER A 28 8.33 12.88 -11.35
C SER A 28 7.82 13.68 -10.13
N ALA A 29 8.32 13.36 -8.94
CA ALA A 29 7.86 13.96 -7.70
C ALA A 29 7.97 15.51 -7.72
N GLY A 30 6.83 16.18 -7.54
CA GLY A 30 6.76 17.63 -7.51
C GLY A 30 6.89 18.32 -8.87
N SER A 31 6.75 17.60 -9.98
CA SER A 31 6.82 18.20 -11.32
C SER A 31 5.57 18.98 -11.76
N GLY A 32 4.48 18.88 -10.99
CA GLY A 32 3.25 19.61 -11.26
C GLY A 32 2.15 18.79 -11.93
N LYS A 33 2.07 17.47 -11.68
CA LYS A 33 0.96 16.57 -12.09
C LYS A 33 -0.41 17.23 -12.00
N THR A 34 -0.75 17.75 -10.82
CA THR A 34 -2.04 18.41 -10.56
C THR A 34 -2.25 19.64 -11.44
N PHE A 35 -1.22 20.47 -11.64
CA PHE A 35 -1.29 21.62 -12.54
C PHE A 35 -1.51 21.20 -13.99
N CYS A 36 -0.87 20.10 -14.40
CA CYS A 36 -1.00 19.52 -15.74
C CYS A 36 -2.43 19.00 -16.00
N LEU A 37 -3.01 18.29 -15.03
CA LEU A 37 -4.40 17.83 -15.09
C LEU A 37 -5.38 19.01 -15.13
N SER A 38 -5.18 20.04 -14.30
CA SER A 38 -6.04 21.22 -14.31
C SER A 38 -5.91 21.99 -15.63
N ASP A 39 -4.69 22.13 -16.17
CA ASP A 39 -4.45 22.74 -17.49
C ASP A 39 -5.19 21.97 -18.59
N ARG A 40 -5.13 20.64 -18.57
CA ARG A 40 -5.87 19.81 -19.53
C ARG A 40 -7.37 20.07 -19.48
N ILE A 41 -7.97 20.05 -18.29
CA ILE A 41 -9.43 20.31 -18.15
C ILE A 41 -9.78 21.71 -18.65
N ILE A 42 -9.06 22.73 -18.20
CA ILE A 42 -9.33 24.12 -18.60
C ILE A 42 -9.22 24.26 -20.12
N GLY A 43 -8.19 23.70 -20.74
CA GLY A 43 -8.00 23.75 -22.18
C GLY A 43 -9.11 23.02 -22.96
N LEU A 44 -9.59 21.87 -22.48
CA LEU A 44 -10.74 21.18 -23.09
C LEU A 44 -12.02 22.03 -22.99
N LEU A 45 -12.29 22.60 -21.82
CA LEU A 45 -13.47 23.44 -21.61
C LEU A 45 -13.41 24.74 -22.44
N ALA A 46 -12.22 25.34 -22.55
CA ALA A 46 -11.96 26.46 -23.45
C ALA A 46 -12.22 26.07 -24.91
N GLY A 47 -11.85 24.87 -25.32
CA GLY A 47 -12.16 24.28 -26.63
C GLY A 47 -13.65 23.99 -26.88
N GLY A 48 -14.54 24.33 -25.94
CA GLY A 48 -16.00 24.19 -26.08
C GLY A 48 -16.57 22.89 -25.50
N VAL A 49 -15.75 22.05 -24.87
CA VAL A 49 -16.22 20.83 -24.21
C VAL A 49 -17.12 21.19 -23.02
N GLU A 50 -18.24 20.48 -22.89
CA GLU A 50 -19.12 20.62 -21.72
C GLU A 50 -18.54 19.90 -20.49
N PRO A 51 -18.60 20.46 -19.27
CA PRO A 51 -18.05 19.84 -18.07
C PRO A 51 -18.53 18.40 -17.82
N GLU A 52 -19.79 18.10 -18.14
CA GLU A 52 -20.37 16.76 -18.00
C GLU A 52 -19.73 15.70 -18.91
N ARG A 53 -18.97 16.13 -19.94
CA ARG A 53 -18.24 15.25 -20.88
C ARG A 53 -16.84 14.86 -20.44
N ILE A 54 -16.39 15.38 -19.30
CA ILE A 54 -15.06 15.15 -18.77
C ILE A 54 -15.17 14.24 -17.54
N VAL A 55 -14.37 13.18 -17.53
CA VAL A 55 -14.20 12.24 -16.42
C VAL A 55 -12.76 12.33 -15.93
N ALA A 56 -12.58 12.77 -14.69
CA ALA A 56 -11.29 12.85 -14.03
C ALA A 56 -11.27 11.98 -12.78
N LEU A 57 -10.50 10.89 -12.82
CA LEU A 57 -10.43 9.87 -11.79
C LEU A 57 -9.07 9.89 -11.10
N THR A 58 -9.10 9.79 -9.77
CA THR A 58 -7.92 9.75 -8.91
C THR A 58 -7.98 8.53 -7.99
N PHE A 59 -6.88 8.18 -7.32
CA PHE A 59 -6.87 7.05 -6.39
C PHE A 59 -7.55 7.37 -5.03
N THR A 60 -7.53 8.62 -4.57
CA THR A 60 -8.03 8.98 -3.23
C THR A 60 -9.04 10.13 -3.25
N LYS A 61 -10.00 10.10 -2.32
CA LYS A 61 -10.97 11.20 -2.15
C LYS A 61 -10.30 12.54 -1.84
N LYS A 62 -9.15 12.51 -1.15
CA LYS A 62 -8.34 13.70 -0.83
C LYS A 62 -7.73 14.30 -2.09
N ALA A 63 -7.11 13.47 -2.95
CA ALA A 63 -6.57 13.90 -4.23
C ALA A 63 -7.64 14.48 -5.15
N ALA A 64 -8.83 13.86 -5.21
CA ALA A 64 -9.97 14.42 -5.92
C ALA A 64 -10.36 15.82 -5.39
N GLY A 65 -10.44 16.00 -4.07
CA GLY A 65 -10.72 17.31 -3.47
C GLY A 65 -9.66 18.37 -3.80
N GLU A 66 -8.37 18.03 -3.61
CA GLU A 66 -7.24 18.92 -3.94
C GLU A 66 -7.22 19.29 -5.42
N PHE A 67 -7.58 18.36 -6.30
CA PHE A 67 -7.69 18.58 -7.74
C PHE A 67 -8.83 19.54 -8.12
N ALA A 68 -10.01 19.37 -7.51
CA ALA A 68 -11.14 20.27 -7.72
C ALA A 68 -10.83 21.70 -7.24
N ASP A 69 -10.20 21.83 -6.07
CA ASP A 69 -9.77 23.11 -5.53
C ASP A 69 -8.74 23.78 -6.45
N ALA A 70 -7.75 23.02 -6.95
CA ALA A 70 -6.74 23.53 -7.87
C ALA A 70 -7.35 24.03 -9.18
N LEU A 71 -8.33 23.31 -9.75
CA LEU A 71 -9.04 23.71 -10.96
C LEU A 71 -9.77 25.05 -10.75
N LEU A 72 -10.54 25.18 -9.68
CA LEU A 72 -11.32 26.39 -9.39
C LEU A 72 -10.44 27.59 -9.07
N GLN A 73 -9.39 27.40 -8.26
CA GLN A 73 -8.43 28.46 -7.94
C GLN A 73 -7.73 29.00 -9.18
N LYS A 74 -7.37 28.11 -10.12
CA LYS A 74 -6.71 28.50 -11.36
C LYS A 74 -7.62 29.25 -12.31
N LEU A 75 -8.87 28.81 -12.46
CA LEU A 75 -9.89 29.55 -13.21
C LEU A 75 -10.18 30.93 -12.60
N ALA A 76 -10.27 31.01 -11.27
CA ALA A 76 -10.46 32.28 -10.57
C ALA A 76 -9.27 33.24 -10.76
N ALA A 77 -8.04 32.74 -10.63
CA ALA A 77 -6.84 33.54 -10.87
C ALA A 77 -6.78 34.06 -12.32
N ALA A 78 -7.13 33.23 -13.30
CA ALA A 78 -7.19 33.63 -14.70
C ALA A 78 -8.32 34.62 -15.01
N ALA A 79 -9.44 34.54 -14.30
CA ALA A 79 -10.55 35.48 -14.43
C ALA A 79 -10.22 36.87 -13.82
N GLU A 80 -9.33 36.92 -12.83
CA GLU A 80 -8.94 38.16 -12.13
C GLU A 80 -7.67 38.81 -12.72
N ASP A 81 -6.73 38.02 -13.24
CA ASP A 81 -5.42 38.49 -13.71
C ASP A 81 -5.18 38.16 -15.20
N ALA A 82 -5.05 39.22 -16.01
CA ALA A 82 -4.80 39.12 -17.44
C ALA A 82 -3.46 38.46 -17.81
N GLN A 83 -2.44 38.53 -16.94
CA GLN A 83 -1.17 37.84 -17.17
C GLN A 83 -1.36 36.32 -17.02
N VAL A 84 -2.07 35.89 -15.98
CA VAL A 84 -2.39 34.46 -15.76
C VAL A 84 -3.27 33.92 -16.89
N ALA A 85 -4.23 34.71 -17.35
CA ALA A 85 -5.03 34.39 -18.53
C ALA A 85 -4.15 34.16 -19.76
N ALA A 86 -3.27 35.10 -20.09
CA ALA A 86 -2.39 35.00 -21.26
C ALA A 86 -1.42 33.80 -21.18
N GLU A 87 -0.92 33.48 -19.98
CA GLU A 87 -0.09 32.29 -19.75
C GLU A 87 -0.85 30.99 -20.04
N LEU A 88 -2.14 30.92 -19.66
CA LEU A 88 -3.00 29.77 -19.96
C LEU A 88 -3.36 29.69 -21.44
N GLU A 89 -3.75 30.80 -22.07
CA GLU A 89 -4.04 30.86 -23.51
C GLU A 89 -2.83 30.40 -24.33
N GLY A 90 -1.62 30.78 -23.92
CA GLY A 90 -0.37 30.31 -24.54
C GLY A 90 -0.21 28.78 -24.51
N LYS A 91 -0.71 28.10 -23.48
CA LYS A 91 -0.73 26.63 -23.39
C LYS A 91 -1.82 25.99 -24.23
N PHE A 92 -2.89 26.73 -24.53
CA PHE A 92 -4.03 26.28 -25.33
C PHE A 92 -3.90 26.74 -26.79
N GLN A 93 -2.67 26.70 -27.31
CA GLN A 93 -2.35 27.06 -28.71
C GLN A 93 -2.76 28.50 -29.09
N GLY A 94 -2.81 29.41 -28.12
CA GLY A 94 -3.17 30.82 -28.33
C GLY A 94 -4.67 31.07 -28.52
N GLN A 95 -5.52 30.09 -28.20
CA GLN A 95 -6.96 30.28 -28.22
C GLN A 95 -7.35 31.33 -27.16
N ALA A 96 -8.08 32.37 -27.57
CA ALA A 96 -8.63 33.36 -26.65
C ALA A 96 -9.76 32.76 -25.81
N VAL A 97 -9.75 32.99 -24.50
CA VAL A 97 -10.69 32.40 -23.55
C VAL A 97 -11.32 33.46 -22.66
N ASP A 98 -12.65 33.50 -22.59
CA ASP A 98 -13.38 34.26 -21.57
C ASP A 98 -13.37 33.47 -20.25
N PHE A 99 -12.32 33.66 -19.44
CA PHE A 99 -12.16 32.97 -18.16
C PHE A 99 -13.29 33.26 -17.15
N PRO A 100 -13.82 34.50 -17.03
CA PRO A 100 -15.02 34.75 -16.22
C PRO A 100 -16.24 33.90 -16.62
N GLU A 101 -16.56 33.83 -17.91
CA GLU A 101 -17.67 32.99 -18.40
C GLU A 101 -17.38 31.50 -18.16
N LEU A 102 -16.14 31.06 -18.41
CA LEU A 102 -15.72 29.69 -18.20
C LEU A 102 -15.82 29.27 -16.73
N LEU A 103 -15.38 30.13 -15.81
CA LEU A 103 -15.49 29.93 -14.38
C LEU A 103 -16.96 29.82 -13.95
N GLU A 104 -17.82 30.72 -14.43
CA GLU A 104 -19.26 30.65 -14.14
C GLU A 104 -19.86 29.32 -14.63
N LYS A 105 -19.53 28.90 -15.85
CA LYS A 105 -19.97 27.63 -16.44
C LYS A 105 -19.54 26.44 -15.59
N VAL A 106 -18.27 26.39 -15.19
CA VAL A 106 -17.71 25.31 -14.37
C VAL A 106 -18.37 25.29 -12.99
N VAL A 107 -18.50 26.43 -12.31
CA VAL A 107 -19.12 26.48 -10.97
C VAL A 107 -20.59 26.02 -11.02
N ARG A 108 -21.35 26.43 -12.04
CA ARG A 108 -22.75 26.01 -12.22
C ARG A 108 -22.90 24.51 -12.52
N LYS A 109 -21.95 23.93 -13.27
CA LYS A 109 -21.98 22.53 -13.70
C LYS A 109 -21.02 21.63 -12.92
N LEU A 110 -20.40 22.10 -11.85
CA LEU A 110 -19.41 21.34 -11.08
C LEU A 110 -19.94 19.98 -10.58
N PRO A 111 -21.21 19.84 -10.14
CA PRO A 111 -21.75 18.52 -9.77
C PRO A 111 -21.91 17.54 -10.94
N LEU A 112 -21.90 18.04 -12.19
CA LEU A 112 -22.00 17.23 -13.41
C LEU A 112 -20.63 16.83 -13.94
N LEU A 113 -19.59 17.62 -13.65
CA LEU A 113 -18.21 17.24 -13.91
C LEU A 113 -17.87 16.01 -13.07
N THR A 114 -17.50 14.90 -13.74
CA THR A 114 -17.23 13.65 -13.02
C THR A 114 -15.80 13.69 -12.49
N LEU A 115 -15.64 14.24 -11.29
CA LEU A 115 -14.37 14.41 -10.61
C LEU A 115 -14.41 13.63 -9.29
N GLY A 116 -13.58 12.59 -9.17
CA GLY A 116 -13.66 11.70 -8.02
C GLY A 116 -12.65 10.56 -8.02
N THR A 117 -12.99 9.50 -7.27
CA THR A 117 -12.21 8.26 -7.29
C THR A 117 -12.76 7.26 -8.30
N MET A 118 -11.92 6.34 -8.77
CA MET A 118 -12.37 5.23 -9.64
C MET A 118 -13.50 4.43 -8.97
N ASP A 119 -13.36 4.09 -7.68
CA ASP A 119 -14.40 3.41 -6.90
C ASP A 119 -15.74 4.15 -6.90
N GLY A 120 -15.71 5.48 -6.74
CA GLY A 120 -16.91 6.32 -6.75
C GLY A 120 -17.57 6.36 -8.13
N PHE A 121 -16.76 6.37 -9.19
CA PHE A 121 -17.23 6.27 -10.57
C PHE A 121 -17.89 4.92 -10.85
N PHE A 122 -17.24 3.82 -10.50
CA PHE A 122 -17.80 2.47 -10.68
C PHE A 122 -19.10 2.28 -9.90
N ALA A 123 -19.17 2.76 -8.66
CA ALA A 123 -20.41 2.75 -7.90
C ALA A 123 -21.53 3.58 -8.55
N LYS A 124 -21.19 4.72 -9.19
CA LYS A 124 -22.14 5.55 -9.94
C LYS A 124 -22.67 4.81 -11.18
N VAL A 125 -21.78 4.17 -11.95
CA VAL A 125 -22.15 3.35 -13.11
C VAL A 125 -23.05 2.20 -12.67
N LEU A 126 -22.65 1.43 -11.65
CA LEU A 126 -23.42 0.30 -11.17
C LEU A 126 -24.82 0.70 -10.67
N ARG A 127 -24.95 1.85 -10.00
CA ARG A 127 -26.28 2.39 -9.61
C ARG A 127 -27.15 2.77 -10.80
N GLY A 128 -26.56 3.25 -11.89
CA GLY A 128 -27.28 3.63 -13.10
C GLY A 128 -27.72 2.44 -13.97
N PHE A 129 -27.00 1.31 -13.89
CA PHE A 129 -27.14 0.17 -14.80
C PHE A 129 -27.30 -1.18 -14.07
N GLN A 130 -28.00 -1.17 -12.93
CA GLN A 130 -28.15 -2.34 -12.06
C GLN A 130 -28.65 -3.58 -12.82
N TYR A 131 -29.67 -3.42 -13.67
CA TYR A 131 -30.30 -4.51 -14.39
C TYR A 131 -29.39 -5.08 -15.49
N GLU A 132 -28.72 -4.21 -16.24
CA GLU A 132 -27.74 -4.58 -17.24
C GLU A 132 -26.56 -5.35 -16.61
N LEU A 133 -26.25 -5.05 -15.35
CA LEU A 133 -25.19 -5.69 -14.58
C LEU A 133 -25.67 -6.93 -13.81
N GLY A 134 -26.89 -7.40 -14.05
CA GLY A 134 -27.44 -8.61 -13.46
C GLY A 134 -27.89 -8.45 -12.00
N VAL A 135 -27.94 -7.23 -11.48
CA VAL A 135 -28.43 -6.94 -10.13
C VAL A 135 -29.96 -6.82 -10.18
N THR A 136 -30.64 -7.93 -9.88
CA THR A 136 -32.11 -8.04 -9.99
C THR A 136 -32.87 -7.77 -8.68
N GLY A 137 -32.15 -7.53 -7.57
CA GLY A 137 -32.72 -7.39 -6.22
C GLY A 137 -33.51 -6.10 -5.95
N GLY A 138 -33.56 -5.15 -6.89
CA GLY A 138 -34.34 -3.90 -6.80
C GLY A 138 -33.85 -2.88 -5.75
N LYS A 139 -32.94 -3.27 -4.85
CA LYS A 139 -32.23 -2.39 -3.92
C LYS A 139 -30.74 -2.60 -4.11
N PHE A 140 -30.02 -1.53 -4.41
CA PHE A 140 -28.56 -1.52 -4.40
C PHE A 140 -28.08 -0.92 -3.08
N GLU A 141 -27.28 -1.70 -2.35
CA GLU A 141 -26.60 -1.28 -1.13
C GLU A 141 -25.11 -1.54 -1.30
N LEU A 142 -24.30 -0.49 -1.22
CA LEU A 142 -22.85 -0.61 -1.23
C LEU A 142 -22.38 -0.82 0.21
N LEU A 143 -21.82 -1.99 0.51
CA LEU A 143 -21.27 -2.34 1.81
C LEU A 143 -19.84 -1.82 1.90
N ASP A 144 -19.55 -1.03 2.94
CA ASP A 144 -18.22 -0.48 3.22
C ASP A 144 -17.96 -0.43 4.74
N GLY A 145 -16.69 -0.35 5.11
CA GLY A 145 -16.23 -0.21 6.48
C GLY A 145 -16.79 -1.27 7.43
N GLU A 146 -17.12 -0.86 8.65
CA GLU A 146 -17.57 -1.75 9.73
C GLU A 146 -18.85 -2.52 9.37
N VAL A 147 -19.72 -1.97 8.51
CA VAL A 147 -20.94 -2.66 8.07
C VAL A 147 -20.60 -3.86 7.20
N ALA A 148 -19.66 -3.70 6.25
CA ALA A 148 -19.20 -4.82 5.44
C ALA A 148 -18.50 -5.88 6.29
N GLU A 149 -17.73 -5.47 7.29
CA GLU A 149 -17.07 -6.39 8.20
C GLU A 149 -18.07 -7.17 9.06
N GLY A 150 -19.07 -6.51 9.65
CA GLY A 150 -20.11 -7.17 10.44
C GLY A 150 -20.92 -8.18 9.61
N VAL A 151 -21.30 -7.81 8.39
CA VAL A 151 -22.00 -8.73 7.47
C VAL A 151 -21.12 -9.92 7.09
N ARG A 152 -19.82 -9.70 6.86
CA ARG A 152 -18.90 -10.81 6.61
C ARG A 152 -18.83 -11.74 7.83
N ASP A 153 -18.78 -11.19 9.03
CA ASP A 153 -18.72 -11.97 10.27
C ASP A 153 -19.97 -12.82 10.46
N GLU A 154 -21.16 -12.24 10.22
CA GLU A 154 -22.43 -12.97 10.20
C GLU A 154 -22.41 -14.14 9.21
N LEU A 155 -21.84 -13.95 8.00
CA LEU A 155 -21.71 -15.03 7.02
C LEU A 155 -20.73 -16.14 7.47
N LEU A 156 -19.65 -15.77 8.16
CA LEU A 156 -18.70 -16.76 8.69
C LEU A 156 -19.27 -17.53 9.86
N GLU A 157 -20.01 -16.86 10.74
CA GLU A 157 -20.72 -17.49 11.85
C GLU A 157 -21.79 -18.46 11.34
N GLY A 158 -22.64 -18.04 10.40
CA GLY A 158 -23.64 -18.95 9.79
C GLY A 158 -23.02 -20.13 9.06
N LEU A 159 -21.83 -19.96 8.51
CA LEU A 159 -21.08 -21.04 7.88
C LEU A 159 -20.52 -22.06 8.91
N LEU A 160 -20.13 -21.59 10.10
CA LEU A 160 -19.67 -22.44 11.20
C LEU A 160 -20.84 -23.11 11.95
N ASP A 161 -22.01 -22.46 12.01
CA ASP A 161 -23.20 -22.96 12.71
C ASP A 161 -24.01 -23.99 11.89
N GLY A 162 -23.47 -24.46 10.76
CA GLY A 162 -24.12 -25.50 9.95
C GLY A 162 -25.40 -25.05 9.25
N GLU A 163 -25.68 -23.73 9.15
CA GLU A 163 -26.84 -23.21 8.41
C GLU A 163 -26.80 -23.54 6.90
N LEU A 164 -25.74 -24.20 6.45
CA LEU A 164 -25.52 -24.73 5.11
C LEU A 164 -26.09 -26.14 4.89
N GLU A 165 -26.56 -26.85 5.92
CA GLU A 165 -27.19 -28.16 5.79
C GLU A 165 -28.39 -28.11 4.81
N GLY A 166 -28.26 -28.80 3.67
CA GLY A 166 -29.31 -28.92 2.65
C GLY A 166 -29.14 -28.04 1.40
N TYR A 167 -28.05 -27.31 1.24
CA TYR A 167 -27.83 -26.40 0.10
C TYR A 167 -26.89 -26.95 -1.01
N GLY A 168 -27.33 -27.94 -1.80
CA GLY A 168 -26.64 -28.36 -3.05
C GLY A 168 -25.26 -29.01 -2.86
N ASP A 169 -24.30 -28.73 -3.79
CA ASP A 169 -22.88 -29.16 -3.76
C ASP A 169 -22.03 -28.42 -2.68
N MET A 170 -22.65 -27.94 -1.60
CA MET A 170 -21.92 -27.28 -0.51
C MET A 170 -21.46 -28.33 0.50
N PRO A 171 -20.21 -28.24 0.99
CA PRO A 171 -19.76 -29.12 2.06
C PRO A 171 -20.60 -28.90 3.32
N ASP A 172 -20.92 -29.97 4.03
CA ASP A 172 -21.55 -29.88 5.36
C ASP A 172 -20.56 -29.30 6.40
N GLU A 173 -21.00 -29.07 7.64
CA GLU A 173 -20.15 -28.48 8.69
C GLU A 173 -18.87 -29.30 8.93
N GLU A 174 -19.00 -30.63 9.01
CA GLU A 174 -17.86 -31.53 9.25
C GLU A 174 -16.87 -31.50 8.08
N GLU A 175 -17.38 -31.54 6.85
CA GLU A 175 -16.60 -31.44 5.63
C GLU A 175 -15.93 -30.07 5.50
N PHE A 176 -16.63 -28.98 5.80
CA PHE A 176 -16.06 -27.63 5.78
C PHE A 176 -14.93 -27.51 6.80
N VAL A 177 -15.13 -27.95 8.03
CA VAL A 177 -14.10 -27.93 9.08
C VAL A 177 -12.91 -28.81 8.68
N ALA A 178 -13.15 -29.96 8.05
CA ALA A 178 -12.08 -30.81 7.53
C ALA A 178 -11.28 -30.13 6.40
N ILE A 179 -11.95 -29.47 5.46
CA ILE A 179 -11.31 -28.69 4.38
C ILE A 179 -10.52 -27.52 4.97
N PHE A 180 -11.09 -26.79 5.93
CA PHE A 180 -10.41 -25.68 6.61
C PHE A 180 -9.15 -26.15 7.32
N ARG A 181 -9.24 -27.21 8.13
CA ARG A 181 -8.06 -27.82 8.78
C ARG A 181 -7.01 -28.26 7.78
N ARG A 182 -7.41 -28.84 6.64
CA ARG A 182 -6.47 -29.22 5.57
C ARG A 182 -5.81 -27.99 4.95
N ALA A 183 -6.55 -26.90 4.75
CA ALA A 183 -6.05 -25.64 4.23
C ALA A 183 -5.08 -24.94 5.20
N THR A 184 -5.30 -25.05 6.52
CA THR A 184 -4.46 -24.44 7.57
C THR A 184 -3.36 -25.38 8.13
N ALA A 185 -3.19 -26.57 7.54
CA ALA A 185 -2.25 -27.60 8.00
C ALA A 185 -2.50 -28.07 9.46
N GLY A 186 -3.77 -28.09 9.89
CA GLY A 186 -4.19 -28.75 11.12
C GLY A 186 -3.83 -28.02 12.41
N ARG A 187 -3.64 -26.69 12.38
CA ARG A 187 -3.44 -25.91 13.61
C ARG A 187 -4.74 -25.90 14.42
N GLU A 188 -4.70 -26.45 15.63
CA GLU A 188 -5.77 -26.31 16.61
C GLU A 188 -5.61 -24.98 17.35
N GLU A 189 -6.36 -23.96 16.93
CA GLU A 189 -6.35 -22.66 17.59
C GLU A 189 -7.68 -22.36 18.28
N THR A 190 -7.62 -21.65 19.41
CA THR A 190 -8.78 -21.24 20.21
C THR A 190 -9.62 -20.13 19.56
N ARG A 191 -9.21 -19.62 18.38
CA ARG A 191 -9.80 -18.45 17.70
C ARG A 191 -10.10 -18.72 16.22
N VAL A 192 -10.85 -19.79 15.94
CA VAL A 192 -11.21 -20.24 14.58
C VAL A 192 -11.77 -19.10 13.72
N LEU A 193 -12.64 -18.25 14.25
CA LEU A 193 -13.24 -17.14 13.49
C LEU A 193 -12.21 -16.08 13.05
N GLU A 194 -11.21 -15.76 13.89
CA GLU A 194 -10.18 -14.77 13.56
C GLU A 194 -9.24 -15.29 12.47
N GLU A 195 -8.87 -16.57 12.56
CA GLU A 195 -8.07 -17.24 11.53
C GLU A 195 -8.84 -17.37 10.22
N LEU A 196 -10.12 -17.79 10.26
CA LEU A 196 -10.97 -17.89 9.08
C LEU A 196 -11.17 -16.53 8.41
N ARG A 197 -11.37 -15.47 9.21
CA ARG A 197 -11.44 -14.08 8.70
C ARG A 197 -10.16 -13.70 7.96
N GLY A 198 -9.00 -13.91 8.59
CA GLY A 198 -7.71 -13.62 7.97
C GLY A 198 -7.48 -14.44 6.71
N PHE A 199 -7.86 -15.72 6.74
CA PHE A 199 -7.74 -16.64 5.63
C PHE A 199 -8.58 -16.21 4.44
N ILE A 200 -9.87 -15.91 4.64
CA ILE A 200 -10.78 -15.47 3.57
C ILE A 200 -10.34 -14.11 3.01
N ALA A 201 -9.89 -13.19 3.87
CA ALA A 201 -9.39 -11.89 3.43
C ALA A 201 -8.19 -12.02 2.46
N VAL A 202 -7.34 -13.04 2.65
CA VAL A 202 -6.20 -13.31 1.76
C VAL A 202 -6.64 -14.03 0.49
N TRP A 203 -7.43 -15.10 0.62
CA TRP A 203 -7.64 -16.03 -0.48
C TRP A 203 -8.85 -15.69 -1.37
N HIS A 204 -9.86 -14.99 -0.85
CA HIS A 204 -11.06 -14.64 -1.64
C HIS A 204 -10.75 -13.71 -2.81
N GLY A 205 -9.82 -12.76 -2.63
CA GLY A 205 -9.33 -11.92 -3.73
C GLY A 205 -8.57 -12.73 -4.79
N LEU A 206 -7.64 -13.58 -4.36
CA LEU A 206 -6.82 -14.40 -5.25
C LEU A 206 -7.65 -15.40 -6.07
N PHE A 207 -8.74 -15.91 -5.50
CA PHE A 207 -9.67 -16.83 -6.13
C PHE A 207 -10.21 -16.35 -7.48
N PHE A 208 -10.45 -15.04 -7.65
CA PHE A 208 -10.95 -14.50 -8.93
C PHE A 208 -9.86 -14.17 -9.94
N SER A 209 -8.62 -13.98 -9.47
CA SER A 209 -7.47 -13.66 -10.32
C SER A 209 -6.85 -14.91 -10.97
N ALA A 210 -7.09 -16.10 -10.41
CA ALA A 210 -6.42 -17.33 -10.79
C ALA A 210 -7.30 -18.26 -11.66
N GLU A 211 -6.70 -18.94 -12.64
CA GLU A 211 -7.37 -19.98 -13.42
C GLU A 211 -7.51 -21.28 -12.62
N GLU A 212 -8.51 -22.12 -12.93
CA GLU A 212 -8.76 -23.39 -12.22
C GLU A 212 -7.52 -24.32 -12.20
N ARG A 213 -6.71 -24.30 -13.27
CA ARG A 213 -5.47 -25.10 -13.38
C ARG A 213 -4.34 -24.61 -12.46
N GLU A 214 -4.41 -23.37 -11.99
CA GLU A 214 -3.41 -22.79 -11.08
C GLU A 214 -3.61 -23.28 -9.64
N TRP A 215 -4.80 -23.76 -9.30
CA TRP A 215 -5.10 -24.29 -7.97
C TRP A 215 -4.62 -25.73 -7.71
N GLY A 216 -3.87 -26.30 -8.66
CA GLY A 216 -3.20 -27.59 -8.48
C GLY A 216 -3.04 -28.32 -9.81
N PRO A 217 -1.83 -28.77 -10.18
CA PRO A 217 -1.63 -29.38 -11.49
C PRO A 217 -2.17 -30.81 -11.52
N GLY A 218 -2.87 -31.17 -12.60
CA GLY A 218 -3.49 -32.50 -12.74
C GLY A 218 -2.51 -33.68 -12.75
N TRP A 219 -1.22 -33.47 -13.00
CA TRP A 219 -0.21 -34.55 -12.98
C TRP A 219 0.17 -35.01 -11.55
N LEU A 220 -0.23 -34.27 -10.52
CA LEU A 220 -0.14 -34.70 -9.11
C LEU A 220 -1.39 -35.45 -8.65
N ALA A 221 -2.43 -35.54 -9.49
CA ALA A 221 -3.62 -36.29 -9.14
C ALA A 221 -3.30 -37.79 -9.03
N GLY A 222 -3.70 -38.41 -7.91
CA GLY A 222 -3.50 -39.84 -7.65
C GLY A 222 -2.17 -40.21 -6.97
N VAL A 223 -1.34 -39.26 -6.57
CA VAL A 223 -0.18 -39.54 -5.70
C VAL A 223 -0.68 -39.93 -4.31
N GLU A 224 -0.33 -41.14 -3.84
CA GLU A 224 -0.66 -41.62 -2.50
C GLU A 224 0.29 -41.02 -1.46
N MET A 225 -0.15 -39.94 -0.81
CA MET A 225 0.66 -39.24 0.20
C MET A 225 1.10 -40.14 1.38
N GLY A 226 0.33 -41.20 1.68
CA GLY A 226 0.65 -42.19 2.72
C GLY A 226 1.93 -43.00 2.42
N GLU A 227 2.30 -43.14 1.14
CA GLU A 227 3.48 -43.87 0.69
C GLU A 227 4.77 -43.33 1.34
N TRP A 228 4.82 -42.02 1.65
CA TRP A 228 5.95 -41.42 2.36
C TRP A 228 6.17 -42.05 3.74
N GLU A 229 5.13 -42.10 4.58
CA GLU A 229 5.25 -42.63 5.94
C GLU A 229 5.45 -44.15 5.95
N GLU A 230 4.88 -44.85 4.97
CA GLU A 230 5.05 -46.30 4.79
C GLU A 230 6.47 -46.67 4.34
N SER A 231 7.07 -45.88 3.44
CA SER A 231 8.32 -46.25 2.75
C SER A 231 9.58 -45.55 3.29
N LYS A 232 9.46 -44.39 3.94
CA LYS A 232 10.63 -43.58 4.34
C LYS A 232 11.58 -44.32 5.27
N GLY A 233 11.06 -45.14 6.19
CA GLY A 233 11.87 -45.91 7.13
C GLY A 233 12.78 -46.90 6.43
N GLU A 234 12.19 -47.73 5.56
CA GLU A 234 12.93 -48.72 4.78
C GLU A 234 13.95 -48.07 3.84
N LEU A 235 13.56 -47.01 3.13
CA LEU A 235 14.47 -46.29 2.23
C LEU A 235 15.67 -45.68 2.97
N ILE A 236 15.46 -45.13 4.17
CA ILE A 236 16.53 -44.59 5.00
C ILE A 236 17.47 -45.69 5.47
N GLU A 237 16.94 -46.81 5.97
CA GLU A 237 17.76 -47.96 6.40
C GLU A 237 18.60 -48.52 5.24
N GLN A 238 18.01 -48.66 4.04
CA GLN A 238 18.74 -49.09 2.85
C GLN A 238 19.88 -48.12 2.51
N VAL A 239 19.60 -46.82 2.49
CA VAL A 239 20.57 -45.77 2.17
C VAL A 239 21.70 -45.72 3.20
N GLU A 240 21.41 -45.88 4.49
CA GLU A 240 22.42 -45.93 5.54
C GLU A 240 23.29 -47.18 5.46
N GLY A 241 22.70 -48.35 5.16
CA GLY A 241 23.47 -49.58 4.91
C GLY A 241 24.48 -49.42 3.78
N TYR A 242 24.07 -48.83 2.64
CA TYR A 242 24.99 -48.57 1.54
C TYR A 242 26.07 -47.54 1.88
N TRP A 243 25.72 -46.53 2.67
CA TRP A 243 26.68 -45.52 3.11
C TRP A 243 27.80 -46.13 3.97
N GLU A 244 27.47 -47.10 4.82
CA GLU A 244 28.46 -47.87 5.58
C GLU A 244 29.39 -48.69 4.66
N GLU A 245 28.84 -49.35 3.63
CA GLU A 245 29.60 -50.13 2.65
C GLU A 245 30.57 -49.26 1.81
N MET A 246 30.19 -48.03 1.49
CA MET A 246 31.06 -47.08 0.78
C MET A 246 32.32 -46.69 1.58
N GLY A 247 32.33 -46.89 2.90
CA GLY A 247 33.52 -46.72 3.72
C GLY A 247 34.06 -45.28 3.78
N VAL A 248 33.17 -44.27 3.72
CA VAL A 248 33.54 -42.84 3.73
C VAL A 248 34.19 -42.47 5.08
N LYS A 249 35.46 -42.04 5.05
CA LYS A 249 36.26 -41.73 6.26
C LYS A 249 36.25 -40.27 6.70
N ASP A 250 35.72 -39.36 5.87
CA ASP A 250 35.72 -37.93 6.18
C ASP A 250 34.68 -37.60 7.25
N LYS A 251 35.14 -37.13 8.42
CA LYS A 251 34.28 -36.82 9.58
C LYS A 251 33.22 -35.75 9.28
N ARG A 252 33.49 -34.80 8.37
CA ARG A 252 32.53 -33.73 8.04
C ARG A 252 31.44 -34.26 7.13
N GLN A 253 31.79 -35.12 6.18
CA GLN A 253 30.81 -35.80 5.31
C GLN A 253 29.93 -36.76 6.12
N LEU A 254 30.51 -37.56 7.01
CA LEU A 254 29.77 -38.43 7.94
C LEU A 254 28.74 -37.64 8.77
N LYS A 255 29.16 -36.51 9.38
CA LYS A 255 28.26 -35.66 10.15
C LYS A 255 27.15 -35.03 9.29
N SER A 256 27.48 -34.61 8.06
CA SER A 256 26.50 -33.99 7.16
C SER A 256 25.50 -34.99 6.62
N PHE A 257 25.93 -36.22 6.33
CA PHE A 257 25.06 -37.30 5.87
C PHE A 257 24.11 -37.76 6.98
N GLY A 258 24.63 -37.98 8.20
CA GLY A 258 23.80 -38.33 9.35
C GLY A 258 22.75 -37.26 9.67
N ARG A 259 23.11 -35.97 9.54
CA ARG A 259 22.13 -34.87 9.66
C ARG A 259 21.07 -34.92 8.57
N MET A 260 21.46 -35.18 7.32
CA MET A 260 20.52 -35.31 6.19
C MET A 260 19.53 -36.46 6.43
N MET A 261 20.00 -37.64 6.82
CA MET A 261 19.12 -38.77 7.15
C MET A 261 18.16 -38.44 8.30
N GLU A 262 18.64 -37.75 9.33
CA GLU A 262 17.80 -37.30 10.44
C GLU A 262 16.74 -36.28 10.00
N ASP A 263 17.11 -35.35 9.11
CA ASP A 263 16.17 -34.39 8.52
C ASP A 263 15.08 -35.15 7.73
N PHE A 264 15.41 -36.20 6.98
CA PHE A 264 14.42 -37.08 6.31
C PHE A 264 13.57 -37.91 7.29
N ARG A 265 14.13 -38.45 8.38
CA ARG A 265 13.34 -39.20 9.39
C ARG A 265 12.30 -38.31 10.05
N ARG A 266 12.70 -37.10 10.43
CA ARG A 266 11.84 -36.12 11.10
C ARG A 266 10.84 -35.45 10.16
N HIS A 267 11.05 -35.59 8.85
CA HIS A 267 10.16 -35.01 7.87
C HIS A 267 8.81 -35.72 7.86
N THR A 268 7.78 -34.93 8.16
CA THR A 268 6.38 -35.21 7.85
C THR A 268 5.91 -34.21 6.81
N LEU A 269 4.90 -34.57 6.02
CA LEU A 269 4.40 -33.71 4.94
C LEU A 269 3.90 -32.37 5.49
N GLY A 270 4.37 -31.27 4.93
CA GLY A 270 4.07 -29.90 5.38
C GLY A 270 4.91 -29.40 6.56
N SER A 271 5.83 -30.22 7.10
CA SER A 271 6.67 -29.83 8.27
C SER A 271 7.71 -28.73 7.98
N GLY A 272 8.03 -28.47 6.71
CA GLY A 272 9.06 -27.51 6.30
C GLY A 272 10.51 -27.98 6.54
N VAL A 273 10.72 -29.12 7.21
CA VAL A 273 12.05 -29.61 7.62
C VAL A 273 13.05 -29.68 6.47
N LEU A 274 12.67 -30.28 5.33
CA LEU A 274 13.55 -30.40 4.17
C LEU A 274 13.77 -29.08 3.42
N GLY A 275 12.81 -28.16 3.48
CA GLY A 275 12.91 -26.84 2.84
C GLY A 275 13.87 -25.90 3.59
N GLU A 276 13.90 -26.01 4.92
CA GLU A 276 14.83 -25.25 5.78
C GLU A 276 16.19 -25.94 5.96
N ALA A 277 16.30 -27.20 5.54
CA ALA A 277 17.52 -27.97 5.67
C ALA A 277 18.64 -27.40 4.78
N GLY A 278 19.72 -26.98 5.42
CA GLY A 278 20.95 -26.60 4.73
C GLY A 278 21.83 -27.80 4.38
N GLY A 279 22.98 -27.52 3.77
CA GLY A 279 24.07 -28.50 3.68
C GLY A 279 23.93 -29.49 2.52
N MET A 280 23.56 -30.75 2.81
CA MET A 280 23.55 -31.84 1.83
C MET A 280 22.16 -32.07 1.20
N VAL A 281 21.08 -31.77 1.92
CA VAL A 281 19.68 -31.88 1.43
C VAL A 281 19.45 -31.13 0.11
N PRO A 282 19.72 -29.82 -0.03
CA PRO A 282 19.46 -29.11 -1.29
C PRO A 282 20.31 -29.62 -2.46
N LYS A 283 21.49 -30.18 -2.16
CA LYS A 283 22.38 -30.77 -3.17
C LYS A 283 21.90 -32.14 -3.63
N LEU A 284 21.38 -32.95 -2.71
CA LEU A 284 20.72 -34.21 -3.02
C LEU A 284 19.49 -33.94 -3.89
N MET A 285 18.61 -33.00 -3.50
CA MET A 285 17.41 -32.65 -4.27
C MET A 285 17.77 -32.21 -5.70
N ALA A 286 18.81 -31.38 -5.86
CA ALA A 286 19.30 -30.99 -7.18
C ALA A 286 19.84 -32.17 -8.00
N ALA A 287 20.62 -33.07 -7.38
CA ALA A 287 21.22 -34.22 -8.06
C ALA A 287 20.19 -35.33 -8.39
N ALA A 288 19.16 -35.48 -7.55
CA ALA A 288 18.04 -36.40 -7.78
C ALA A 288 17.20 -36.02 -9.00
N GLY A 289 17.21 -34.73 -9.40
CA GLY A 289 16.57 -34.25 -10.63
C GLY A 289 17.34 -34.58 -11.92
N THR A 290 18.62 -34.98 -11.84
CA THR A 290 19.45 -35.23 -13.03
C THR A 290 19.55 -36.72 -13.36
N GLY A 291 18.87 -37.17 -14.41
CA GLY A 291 19.08 -38.43 -15.16
C GLY A 291 19.02 -39.77 -14.39
N CYS A 292 19.24 -40.88 -15.10
CA CYS A 292 19.39 -42.23 -14.54
C CYS A 292 20.88 -42.60 -14.44
N GLY A 293 21.32 -43.23 -13.35
CA GLY A 293 22.69 -43.71 -13.19
C GLY A 293 23.37 -43.22 -11.90
N SER A 294 24.68 -42.93 -11.99
CA SER A 294 25.43 -42.38 -10.87
C SER A 294 24.95 -40.98 -10.47
N MET A 295 25.16 -40.64 -9.21
CA MET A 295 24.74 -39.37 -8.63
C MET A 295 25.92 -38.76 -7.90
N GLU A 296 26.27 -37.52 -8.23
CA GLU A 296 27.32 -36.78 -7.55
C GLU A 296 26.74 -35.72 -6.61
N ILE A 297 27.14 -35.73 -5.35
CA ILE A 297 26.78 -34.70 -4.38
C ILE A 297 28.05 -33.98 -3.91
N SER A 298 28.23 -32.76 -4.40
CA SER A 298 29.41 -31.94 -4.09
C SER A 298 29.24 -31.18 -2.76
N HIS A 299 29.56 -31.80 -1.62
CA HIS A 299 29.53 -31.18 -0.28
C HIS A 299 30.86 -31.38 0.47
N TYR A 300 31.64 -30.29 0.63
CA TYR A 300 33.08 -30.26 0.97
C TYR A 300 33.99 -30.91 -0.08
N LYS A 301 33.70 -32.16 -0.45
CA LYS A 301 34.32 -32.91 -1.55
C LYS A 301 33.23 -33.62 -2.37
N PRO A 302 33.47 -33.91 -3.67
CA PRO A 302 32.56 -34.71 -4.47
C PRO A 302 32.35 -36.09 -3.86
N LEU A 303 31.09 -36.50 -3.72
CA LEU A 303 30.69 -37.86 -3.36
C LEU A 303 29.95 -38.45 -4.54
N GLU A 304 30.50 -39.51 -5.13
CA GLU A 304 29.85 -40.23 -6.21
C GLU A 304 29.15 -41.46 -5.65
N PHE A 305 27.84 -41.53 -5.86
CA PHE A 305 26.99 -42.67 -5.56
C PHE A 305 26.73 -43.42 -6.85
N THR A 306 26.81 -44.75 -6.83
CA THR A 306 26.58 -45.60 -8.00
C THR A 306 25.65 -46.75 -7.67
N GLY A 307 25.00 -47.33 -8.67
CA GLY A 307 24.15 -48.51 -8.49
C GLY A 307 22.97 -48.26 -7.56
N TRP A 308 22.77 -49.16 -6.59
CA TRP A 308 21.58 -49.18 -5.75
C TRP A 308 21.57 -48.05 -4.71
N ALA A 309 22.74 -47.58 -4.26
CA ALA A 309 22.86 -46.43 -3.37
C ALA A 309 22.37 -45.14 -4.02
N ALA A 310 22.73 -44.92 -5.30
CA ALA A 310 22.24 -43.79 -6.07
C ALA A 310 20.73 -43.90 -6.34
N ALA A 311 20.23 -45.11 -6.60
CA ALA A 311 18.80 -45.37 -6.78
C ALA A 311 18.01 -45.09 -5.51
N GLY A 312 18.45 -45.61 -4.35
CA GLY A 312 17.78 -45.41 -3.05
C GLY A 312 17.75 -43.96 -2.60
N LEU A 313 18.87 -43.24 -2.70
CA LEU A 313 18.91 -41.80 -2.39
C LEU A 313 18.02 -40.97 -3.32
N ARG A 314 17.96 -41.34 -4.60
CA ARG A 314 17.09 -40.68 -5.58
C ARG A 314 15.63 -40.98 -5.28
N GLU A 315 15.29 -42.22 -4.97
CA GLU A 315 13.93 -42.60 -4.63
C GLU A 315 13.47 -41.89 -3.35
N LEU A 316 14.30 -41.87 -2.30
CA LEU A 316 14.02 -41.14 -1.06
C LEU A 316 13.74 -39.66 -1.32
N ALA A 317 14.61 -38.99 -2.09
CA ALA A 317 14.45 -37.57 -2.42
C ALA A 317 13.23 -37.30 -3.32
N MET A 318 13.02 -38.13 -4.35
CA MET A 318 11.92 -37.98 -5.31
C MET A 318 10.57 -38.34 -4.70
N LEU A 319 10.50 -39.34 -3.81
CA LEU A 319 9.28 -39.68 -3.08
C LEU A 319 8.90 -38.54 -2.14
N ALA A 320 9.84 -38.04 -1.32
CA ALA A 320 9.61 -36.89 -0.46
C ALA A 320 9.11 -35.67 -1.27
N ALA A 321 9.78 -35.36 -2.39
CA ALA A 321 9.38 -34.25 -3.26
C ALA A 321 8.00 -34.45 -3.90
N ARG A 322 7.70 -35.65 -4.42
CA ARG A 322 6.40 -35.97 -5.04
C ARG A 322 5.26 -35.88 -4.02
N CYS A 323 5.43 -36.46 -2.84
CA CYS A 323 4.43 -36.42 -1.77
C CYS A 323 4.24 -35.00 -1.22
N GLU A 324 5.31 -34.21 -1.08
CA GLU A 324 5.20 -32.80 -0.66
C GLU A 324 4.49 -31.93 -1.70
N LEU A 325 4.82 -32.09 -2.98
CA LEU A 325 4.14 -31.39 -4.06
C LEU A 325 2.67 -31.79 -4.13
N ALA A 326 2.35 -33.08 -4.00
CA ALA A 326 0.97 -33.57 -3.96
C ALA A 326 0.21 -33.03 -2.75
N ALA A 327 0.84 -32.99 -1.57
CA ALA A 327 0.27 -32.41 -0.37
C ALA A 327 -0.02 -30.92 -0.58
N ALA A 328 0.93 -30.16 -1.13
CA ALA A 328 0.77 -28.75 -1.48
C ALA A 328 -0.36 -28.53 -2.50
N ALA A 329 -0.39 -29.30 -3.58
CA ALA A 329 -1.46 -29.22 -4.59
C ALA A 329 -2.83 -29.51 -3.97
N SER A 330 -2.92 -30.52 -3.11
CA SER A 330 -4.19 -30.85 -2.48
C SER A 330 -4.63 -29.81 -1.43
N ARG A 331 -3.68 -29.12 -0.77
CA ARG A 331 -3.97 -27.93 0.05
C ARG A 331 -4.53 -26.81 -0.82
N THR A 332 -3.89 -26.50 -1.94
CA THR A 332 -4.37 -25.48 -2.87
C THR A 332 -5.77 -25.80 -3.42
N GLN A 333 -6.05 -27.05 -3.78
CA GLN A 333 -7.38 -27.48 -4.18
C GLN A 333 -8.41 -27.35 -3.04
N ALA A 334 -8.02 -27.67 -1.80
CA ALA A 334 -8.85 -27.47 -0.62
C ALA A 334 -9.16 -25.99 -0.39
N ILE A 335 -8.16 -25.10 -0.55
CA ILE A 335 -8.35 -23.64 -0.49
C ILE A 335 -9.36 -23.21 -1.57
N HIS A 336 -9.21 -23.67 -2.82
CA HIS A 336 -10.13 -23.36 -3.90
C HIS A 336 -11.56 -23.82 -3.60
N GLY A 337 -11.74 -25.05 -3.10
CA GLY A 337 -13.04 -25.58 -2.71
C GLY A 337 -13.69 -24.77 -1.58
N LEU A 338 -12.90 -24.44 -0.55
CA LEU A 338 -13.35 -23.65 0.61
C LEU A 338 -13.80 -22.24 0.20
N ILE A 339 -12.97 -21.56 -0.58
CA ILE A 339 -13.25 -20.20 -1.02
C ILE A 339 -14.37 -20.18 -2.05
N GLY A 340 -14.48 -21.20 -2.91
CA GLY A 340 -15.61 -21.37 -3.82
C GLY A 340 -16.93 -21.58 -3.08
N ALA A 341 -16.94 -22.34 -2.00
CA ALA A 341 -18.12 -22.50 -1.12
C ALA A 341 -18.50 -21.16 -0.47
N TYR A 342 -17.52 -20.48 0.14
CA TYR A 342 -17.73 -19.15 0.70
C TYR A 342 -18.26 -18.15 -0.34
N ASP A 343 -17.72 -18.15 -1.57
CA ASP A 343 -18.16 -17.24 -2.61
C ASP A 343 -19.61 -17.49 -3.08
N LYS A 344 -20.03 -18.76 -3.15
CA LYS A 344 -21.44 -19.09 -3.42
C LYS A 344 -22.37 -18.55 -2.35
N LEU A 345 -21.95 -18.56 -1.09
CA LEU A 345 -22.70 -17.96 0.01
C LEU A 345 -22.79 -16.43 -0.13
N VAL A 346 -21.67 -15.77 -0.42
CA VAL A 346 -21.62 -14.32 -0.70
C VAL A 346 -22.51 -13.96 -1.89
N GLU A 347 -22.48 -14.75 -2.96
CA GLU A 347 -23.35 -14.58 -4.13
C GLU A 347 -24.82 -14.58 -3.73
N ARG A 348 -25.25 -15.57 -2.94
CA ARG A 348 -26.65 -15.75 -2.55
C ARG A 348 -27.13 -14.70 -1.55
N GLU A 349 -26.38 -14.50 -0.47
CA GLU A 349 -26.83 -13.65 0.65
C GLU A 349 -26.63 -12.16 0.37
N LEU A 350 -25.62 -11.81 -0.42
CA LEU A 350 -25.26 -10.43 -0.70
C LEU A 350 -25.54 -10.06 -2.16
N ARG A 351 -24.82 -10.66 -3.13
CA ARG A 351 -24.82 -10.15 -4.52
C ARG A 351 -26.18 -10.25 -5.20
N ALA A 352 -26.85 -11.40 -5.11
CA ALA A 352 -28.18 -11.63 -5.67
C ALA A 352 -29.25 -10.72 -5.05
N ARG A 353 -29.02 -10.23 -3.82
CA ARG A 353 -29.90 -9.27 -3.13
C ARG A 353 -29.52 -7.81 -3.39
N GLY A 354 -28.49 -7.56 -4.21
CA GLY A 354 -28.00 -6.22 -4.54
C GLY A 354 -27.18 -5.54 -3.44
N ARG A 355 -26.70 -6.31 -2.45
CA ARG A 355 -25.74 -5.85 -1.45
C ARG A 355 -24.34 -6.20 -1.94
N LEU A 356 -23.54 -5.20 -2.28
CA LEU A 356 -22.26 -5.42 -2.97
C LEU A 356 -21.15 -4.69 -2.23
N GLY A 357 -20.00 -5.34 -2.07
CA GLY A 357 -18.77 -4.68 -1.66
C GLY A 357 -18.08 -3.99 -2.83
N PHE A 358 -17.11 -3.11 -2.57
CA PHE A 358 -16.32 -2.46 -3.62
C PHE A 358 -15.62 -3.44 -4.58
N ALA A 359 -15.11 -4.57 -4.04
CA ALA A 359 -14.49 -5.61 -4.86
C ALA A 359 -15.51 -6.24 -5.83
N ASP A 360 -16.76 -6.45 -5.40
CA ASP A 360 -17.80 -7.01 -6.26
C ASP A 360 -18.15 -6.06 -7.41
N VAL A 361 -18.19 -4.74 -7.14
CA VAL A 361 -18.41 -3.72 -8.18
C VAL A 361 -17.35 -3.82 -9.27
N LYS A 362 -16.07 -3.85 -8.87
CA LYS A 362 -14.95 -3.97 -9.82
C LYS A 362 -15.04 -5.26 -10.63
N ARG A 363 -15.36 -6.38 -9.97
CA ARG A 363 -15.49 -7.69 -10.62
C ARG A 363 -16.63 -7.74 -11.63
N LEU A 364 -17.80 -7.21 -11.28
CA LEU A 364 -18.97 -7.16 -12.18
C LEU A 364 -18.67 -6.33 -13.43
N MET A 365 -17.92 -5.24 -13.30
CA MET A 365 -17.52 -4.40 -14.43
C MET A 365 -16.37 -5.02 -15.24
N GLY A 366 -15.35 -5.58 -14.59
CA GLY A 366 -14.25 -6.27 -15.29
C GLY A 366 -14.69 -7.55 -16.02
N GLY A 367 -15.76 -8.19 -15.53
CA GLY A 367 -16.39 -9.35 -16.16
C GLY A 367 -16.98 -9.08 -17.55
N TRP A 368 -17.14 -7.82 -17.96
CA TRP A 368 -17.63 -7.45 -19.30
C TRP A 368 -16.77 -8.00 -20.45
N MET A 369 -15.48 -8.24 -20.20
CA MET A 369 -14.56 -8.80 -21.19
C MET A 369 -14.74 -10.32 -21.39
N LYS A 370 -15.50 -11.00 -20.53
CA LYS A 370 -15.62 -12.46 -20.52
C LYS A 370 -16.96 -12.90 -21.13
N GLY A 371 -16.92 -13.26 -22.42
CA GLY A 371 -18.04 -13.88 -23.13
C GLY A 371 -18.94 -12.91 -23.91
N GLU A 372 -19.63 -13.43 -24.92
CA GLU A 372 -20.43 -12.64 -25.88
C GLU A 372 -21.66 -11.98 -25.24
N GLU A 373 -22.30 -12.65 -24.27
CA GLU A 373 -23.46 -12.09 -23.57
C GLU A 373 -23.09 -10.92 -22.65
N ALA A 374 -21.96 -11.02 -21.94
CA ALA A 374 -21.45 -9.94 -21.09
C ALA A 374 -21.06 -8.72 -21.93
N ARG A 375 -20.45 -8.95 -23.09
CA ARG A 375 -20.15 -7.91 -24.07
C ARG A 375 -21.40 -7.19 -24.56
N LEU A 376 -22.48 -7.89 -24.91
CA LEU A 376 -23.72 -7.25 -25.37
C LEU A 376 -24.38 -6.39 -24.29
N ARG A 377 -24.38 -6.84 -23.03
CA ARG A 377 -24.89 -6.05 -21.89
C ARG A 377 -24.04 -4.80 -21.68
N ARG A 378 -22.72 -4.95 -21.81
CA ARG A 378 -21.77 -3.83 -21.79
C ARG A 378 -22.06 -2.85 -22.93
N GLU A 379 -22.20 -3.29 -24.17
CA GLU A 379 -22.49 -2.40 -25.31
C GLU A 379 -23.76 -1.57 -25.09
N ALA A 380 -24.77 -2.09 -24.36
CA ALA A 380 -25.94 -1.33 -23.97
C ALA A 380 -25.66 -0.27 -22.88
N VAL A 381 -24.74 -0.55 -21.95
CA VAL A 381 -24.26 0.41 -20.95
C VAL A 381 -23.38 1.47 -21.63
N ASP A 382 -22.44 1.03 -22.45
CA ASP A 382 -21.54 1.86 -23.25
C ASP A 382 -22.33 2.81 -24.12
N PHE A 383 -23.30 2.35 -24.93
CA PHE A 383 -24.15 3.23 -25.74
C PHE A 383 -24.86 4.33 -24.92
N ARG A 384 -25.24 4.05 -23.66
CA ARG A 384 -25.88 5.03 -22.77
C ARG A 384 -24.87 5.94 -22.05
N LEU A 385 -23.64 5.48 -21.83
CA LEU A 385 -22.54 6.24 -21.22
C LEU A 385 -21.77 7.09 -22.24
N ASP A 386 -21.56 6.56 -23.44
CA ASP A 386 -20.91 7.15 -24.61
C ASP A 386 -21.62 8.43 -25.06
N ALA A 387 -22.94 8.50 -24.88
CA ALA A 387 -23.71 9.72 -25.06
C ALA A 387 -23.23 10.90 -24.17
N ASN A 388 -22.52 10.62 -23.07
CA ASN A 388 -22.17 11.60 -22.05
C ASN A 388 -20.67 11.80 -21.81
N TYR A 389 -19.79 10.81 -21.98
CA TYR A 389 -18.36 10.93 -21.62
C TYR A 389 -17.43 10.84 -22.82
N ARG A 390 -16.52 11.83 -22.98
CA ARG A 390 -15.59 11.89 -24.13
C ARG A 390 -14.13 12.05 -23.75
N HIS A 391 -13.84 12.67 -22.62
CA HIS A 391 -12.47 12.94 -22.20
C HIS A 391 -12.18 12.26 -20.86
N TRP A 392 -11.23 11.34 -20.87
CA TRP A 392 -10.83 10.53 -19.72
C TRP A 392 -9.49 11.02 -19.20
N LEU A 393 -9.45 11.42 -17.93
CA LEU A 393 -8.25 11.86 -17.23
C LEU A 393 -8.01 10.93 -16.04
N LEU A 394 -6.86 10.26 -16.00
CA LEU A 394 -6.48 9.34 -14.93
C LEU A 394 -5.24 9.86 -14.22
N ASP A 395 -5.35 10.13 -12.93
CA ASP A 395 -4.24 10.53 -12.06
C ASP A 395 -3.76 9.35 -11.20
N GLU A 396 -2.50 9.42 -10.79
CA GLU A 396 -1.80 8.39 -10.00
C GLU A 396 -1.94 6.98 -10.59
N PHE A 397 -1.77 6.88 -11.92
CA PHE A 397 -1.99 5.63 -12.65
C PHE A 397 -1.16 4.45 -12.13
N GLN A 398 -0.01 4.71 -11.50
CA GLN A 398 0.83 3.67 -10.89
C GLN A 398 0.15 2.88 -9.77
N ASP A 399 -0.93 3.40 -9.20
CA ASP A 399 -1.68 2.78 -8.11
C ASP A 399 -2.96 2.08 -8.59
N THR A 400 -3.23 2.10 -9.90
CA THR A 400 -4.36 1.41 -10.53
C THR A 400 -4.19 -0.10 -10.43
N SER A 401 -5.23 -0.83 -10.04
CA SER A 401 -5.22 -2.29 -10.06
C SER A 401 -5.65 -2.87 -11.41
N ARG A 402 -5.28 -4.13 -11.65
CA ARG A 402 -5.70 -4.88 -12.84
C ARG A 402 -7.22 -4.86 -13.05
N ASP A 403 -7.98 -5.08 -11.98
CA ASP A 403 -9.44 -5.12 -12.04
C ASP A 403 -10.03 -3.75 -12.35
N GLU A 404 -9.46 -2.68 -11.80
CA GLU A 404 -9.88 -1.31 -12.10
C GLU A 404 -9.61 -0.99 -13.57
N TRP A 405 -8.43 -1.35 -14.07
CA TRP A 405 -8.09 -1.13 -15.47
C TRP A 405 -8.97 -1.96 -16.42
N ASN A 406 -9.21 -3.24 -16.11
CA ASN A 406 -10.08 -4.11 -16.90
C ASN A 406 -11.53 -3.61 -16.93
N ALA A 407 -12.01 -2.98 -15.86
CA ALA A 407 -13.34 -2.36 -15.81
C ALA A 407 -13.39 -1.04 -16.61
N LEU A 408 -12.29 -0.29 -16.64
CA LEU A 408 -12.23 1.06 -17.21
C LEU A 408 -11.85 1.09 -18.69
N LEU A 409 -10.84 0.32 -19.10
CA LEU A 409 -10.28 0.30 -20.45
C LEU A 409 -11.36 0.13 -21.54
N PRO A 410 -12.28 -0.86 -21.44
CA PRO A 410 -13.56 -0.87 -22.13
C PRO A 410 -14.20 0.50 -22.45
N LEU A 411 -14.51 1.27 -21.41
CA LEU A 411 -15.22 2.55 -21.50
C LEU A 411 -14.37 3.62 -22.17
N VAL A 412 -13.06 3.56 -21.95
CA VAL A 412 -12.09 4.47 -22.56
C VAL A 412 -11.98 4.18 -24.06
N ASP A 413 -11.78 2.91 -24.44
CA ASP A 413 -11.59 2.49 -25.83
C ASP A 413 -12.82 2.74 -26.70
N GLU A 414 -14.03 2.51 -26.17
CA GLU A 414 -15.27 2.83 -26.88
C GLU A 414 -15.36 4.33 -27.17
N GLY A 415 -15.14 5.16 -26.14
CA GLY A 415 -15.16 6.62 -26.31
C GLY A 415 -14.11 7.10 -27.32
N LEU A 416 -12.90 6.50 -27.32
CA LEU A 416 -11.81 6.85 -28.24
C LEU A 416 -12.09 6.53 -29.72
N ALA A 417 -13.16 5.77 -30.03
CA ALA A 417 -13.63 5.60 -31.41
C ALA A 417 -14.13 6.92 -32.02
N ASP A 418 -14.57 7.88 -31.20
CA ASP A 418 -14.85 9.25 -31.62
C ASP A 418 -13.53 10.03 -31.86
N GLU A 419 -13.47 10.79 -32.95
CA GLU A 419 -12.31 11.64 -33.25
C GLU A 419 -12.11 12.75 -32.22
N GLU A 420 -13.20 13.21 -31.59
CA GLU A 420 -13.18 14.28 -30.58
C GLU A 420 -12.88 13.77 -29.16
N ALA A 421 -12.86 12.46 -28.93
CA ALA A 421 -12.56 11.89 -27.62
C ALA A 421 -11.06 11.86 -27.33
N SER A 422 -10.69 11.77 -26.05
CA SER A 422 -9.27 11.87 -25.65
C SER A 422 -8.98 11.15 -24.34
N VAL A 423 -7.82 10.50 -24.22
CA VAL A 423 -7.33 9.93 -22.96
C VAL A 423 -6.07 10.65 -22.49
N PHE A 424 -6.03 11.01 -21.22
CA PHE A 424 -4.92 11.70 -20.58
C PHE A 424 -4.57 11.00 -19.28
N ILE A 425 -3.37 10.44 -19.19
CA ILE A 425 -2.94 9.61 -18.06
C ILE A 425 -1.71 10.23 -17.45
N VAL A 426 -1.69 10.38 -16.13
CA VAL A 426 -0.56 10.91 -15.37
C VAL A 426 -0.16 9.92 -14.31
N GLY A 427 1.14 9.70 -14.16
CA GLY A 427 1.66 8.87 -13.09
C GLY A 427 3.17 8.83 -13.01
N ASP A 428 3.67 8.10 -12.03
CA ASP A 428 5.10 7.87 -11.85
C ASP A 428 5.35 6.44 -11.37
N LYS A 429 5.97 5.60 -12.21
CA LYS A 429 6.38 4.24 -11.84
C LYS A 429 7.19 4.21 -10.54
N LYS A 430 7.98 5.28 -10.28
CA LYS A 430 8.86 5.39 -9.11
C LYS A 430 8.09 5.61 -7.80
N GLN A 431 6.80 5.97 -7.87
CA GLN A 431 5.95 6.27 -6.71
C GLN A 431 4.94 5.15 -6.40
N ALA A 432 5.03 4.01 -7.08
CA ALA A 432 4.13 2.88 -6.85
C ALA A 432 4.37 2.24 -5.48
N ILE A 433 3.53 2.60 -4.50
CA ILE A 433 3.62 2.12 -3.11
C ILE A 433 2.36 1.39 -2.64
N TYR A 434 1.32 1.33 -3.48
CA TYR A 434 0.05 0.68 -3.17
C TYR A 434 -0.09 -0.75 -3.74
N ALA A 435 1.03 -1.45 -3.97
CA ALA A 435 1.02 -2.85 -4.41
C ALA A 435 0.22 -3.78 -3.47
N TRP A 436 0.21 -3.50 -2.17
CA TRP A 436 -0.59 -4.22 -1.18
C TRP A 436 -2.12 -4.03 -1.33
N ARG A 437 -2.56 -3.00 -2.08
CA ARG A 437 -3.95 -2.77 -2.51
C ARG A 437 -4.22 -3.28 -3.93
N GLY A 438 -3.26 -3.96 -4.55
CA GLY A 438 -3.35 -4.49 -5.91
C GLY A 438 -2.88 -3.53 -7.01
N GLY A 439 -2.26 -2.39 -6.68
CA GLY A 439 -1.70 -1.47 -7.69
C GLY A 439 -0.61 -2.15 -8.53
N GLU A 440 -0.69 -2.03 -9.85
CA GLU A 440 0.15 -2.77 -10.79
C GLU A 440 0.91 -1.88 -11.78
N VAL A 441 2.22 -1.75 -11.56
CA VAL A 441 3.09 -0.86 -12.36
C VAL A 441 3.26 -1.34 -13.81
N GLY A 442 3.10 -2.65 -14.06
CA GLY A 442 3.17 -3.22 -15.41
C GLY A 442 2.10 -2.66 -16.37
N LEU A 443 1.01 -2.09 -15.83
CA LEU A 443 -0.07 -1.50 -16.64
C LEU A 443 0.41 -0.33 -17.52
N PHE A 444 1.47 0.39 -17.13
CA PHE A 444 2.05 1.41 -18.00
C PHE A 444 2.60 0.82 -19.30
N ASP A 445 3.29 -0.32 -19.21
CA ASP A 445 3.91 -0.94 -20.38
C ASP A 445 2.84 -1.51 -21.30
N GLU A 446 1.80 -2.15 -20.73
CA GLU A 446 0.65 -2.61 -21.49
C GLU A 446 -0.15 -1.49 -22.14
N LEU A 447 -0.30 -0.35 -21.45
CA LEU A 447 -0.94 0.85 -22.00
C LEU A 447 -0.17 1.37 -23.23
N MET A 448 1.16 1.43 -23.13
CA MET A 448 2.03 1.85 -24.24
C MET A 448 1.98 0.85 -25.40
N ASP A 449 1.91 -0.45 -25.12
CA ASP A 449 1.78 -1.48 -26.15
C ASP A 449 0.40 -1.47 -26.82
N HIS A 450 -0.67 -1.25 -26.06
CA HIS A 450 -2.06 -1.24 -26.54
C HIS A 450 -2.34 -0.08 -27.50
N TYR A 451 -1.96 1.15 -27.13
CA TYR A 451 -2.16 2.32 -27.98
C TYR A 451 -1.03 2.56 -28.97
N GLY A 452 0.15 1.97 -28.74
CA GLY A 452 1.32 2.07 -29.61
C GLY A 452 1.67 3.53 -29.99
N ALA A 453 1.88 3.78 -31.28
CA ALA A 453 2.18 5.11 -31.79
C ALA A 453 1.04 6.14 -31.64
N GLY A 454 -0.17 5.68 -31.30
CA GLY A 454 -1.32 6.54 -31.03
C GLY A 454 -1.27 7.26 -29.69
N LEU A 455 -0.37 6.85 -28.77
CA LEU A 455 -0.19 7.45 -27.46
C LEU A 455 1.05 8.36 -27.46
N GLY A 456 0.86 9.66 -27.19
CA GLY A 456 1.98 10.53 -26.85
C GLY A 456 2.52 10.19 -25.47
N VAL A 457 3.85 10.13 -25.31
CA VAL A 457 4.48 9.95 -24.01
C VAL A 457 5.40 11.14 -23.75
N GLU A 458 5.17 11.84 -22.65
CA GLU A 458 5.94 13.00 -22.22
C GLU A 458 6.48 12.78 -20.81
N THR A 459 7.72 13.22 -20.55
CA THR A 459 8.33 13.13 -19.21
C THR A 459 8.44 14.50 -18.56
N MET A 460 8.25 14.56 -17.24
CA MET A 460 8.44 15.79 -16.46
C MET A 460 9.42 15.54 -15.32
N ALA A 461 10.68 15.95 -15.51
CA ALA A 461 11.75 15.83 -14.52
C ALA A 461 12.01 17.11 -13.70
N GLU A 462 11.54 18.27 -14.17
CA GLU A 462 11.66 19.54 -13.45
C GLU A 462 10.72 19.56 -12.23
N SER A 463 11.25 19.81 -11.04
CA SER A 463 10.51 19.88 -9.78
C SER A 463 10.23 21.33 -9.38
N TRP A 464 8.96 21.63 -9.14
CA TRP A 464 8.45 22.90 -8.61
C TRP A 464 8.24 22.87 -7.10
N ARG A 465 8.66 21.79 -6.44
CA ARG A 465 8.48 21.56 -4.99
C ARG A 465 9.78 21.55 -4.21
N SER A 466 10.85 21.01 -4.79
CA SER A 466 12.09 20.72 -4.06
C SER A 466 13.27 21.55 -4.56
N CYS A 467 14.06 22.04 -3.62
CA CYS A 467 15.29 22.78 -3.89
C CYS A 467 16.44 21.86 -4.33
N PRO A 468 17.52 22.42 -4.91
CA PRO A 468 18.60 21.63 -5.49
C PRO A 468 19.29 20.67 -4.51
N GLU A 469 19.43 21.05 -3.24
CA GLU A 469 20.07 20.21 -2.22
C GLU A 469 19.34 18.88 -2.01
N VAL A 470 18.00 18.92 -1.98
CA VAL A 470 17.16 17.73 -1.80
C VAL A 470 17.23 16.86 -3.05
N LEU A 471 17.08 17.45 -4.23
CA LEU A 471 17.12 16.69 -5.49
C LEU A 471 18.50 16.07 -5.76
N ARG A 472 19.60 16.75 -5.40
CA ARG A 472 20.94 16.16 -5.46
C ARG A 472 21.04 14.89 -4.64
N LEU A 473 20.50 14.87 -3.42
CA LEU A 473 20.50 13.67 -2.59
C LEU A 473 19.63 12.57 -3.22
N VAL A 474 18.44 12.93 -3.72
CA VAL A 474 17.54 11.99 -4.40
C VAL A 474 18.22 11.36 -5.62
N ASN A 475 18.79 12.16 -6.52
CA ASN A 475 19.51 11.67 -7.70
C ASN A 475 20.71 10.80 -7.32
N LEU A 476 21.46 11.18 -6.27
CA LEU A 476 22.61 10.40 -5.80
C LEU A 476 22.21 8.99 -5.31
N VAL A 477 21.08 8.89 -4.60
CA VAL A 477 20.61 7.62 -4.04
C VAL A 477 19.86 6.81 -5.09
N CYS A 478 18.81 7.39 -5.67
CA CYS A 478 17.86 6.73 -6.56
C CYS A 478 18.37 6.57 -7.99
N GLY A 479 19.24 7.47 -8.47
CA GLY A 479 19.89 7.33 -9.78
C GLY A 479 21.02 6.31 -9.81
N ASN A 480 21.42 5.77 -8.66
CA ASN A 480 22.47 4.76 -8.58
C ASN A 480 21.91 3.35 -8.81
N VAL A 481 21.98 2.88 -10.07
CA VAL A 481 21.50 1.54 -10.47
C VAL A 481 22.14 0.41 -9.65
N ARG A 482 23.41 0.53 -9.25
CA ARG A 482 24.07 -0.49 -8.41
C ARG A 482 23.45 -0.53 -7.01
N THR A 483 23.13 0.63 -6.44
CA THR A 483 22.40 0.72 -5.18
C THR A 483 21.02 0.10 -5.31
N MET A 484 20.26 0.45 -6.36
CA MET A 484 18.92 -0.11 -6.61
C MET A 484 18.97 -1.63 -6.77
N ARG A 485 19.87 -2.18 -7.59
CA ARG A 485 20.05 -3.64 -7.74
C ARG A 485 20.44 -4.34 -6.45
N ARG A 486 21.27 -3.70 -5.61
CA ARG A 486 21.63 -4.27 -4.31
C ARG A 486 20.44 -4.29 -3.34
N MET A 487 19.55 -3.31 -3.41
CA MET A 487 18.40 -3.19 -2.52
C MET A 487 17.22 -4.05 -2.99
N PHE A 488 16.97 -4.13 -4.30
CA PHE A 488 15.74 -4.69 -4.87
C PHE A 488 15.97 -5.88 -5.81
N GLY A 489 17.23 -6.29 -6.05
CA GLY A 489 17.54 -7.48 -6.85
C GLY A 489 17.06 -7.35 -8.30
N ALA A 490 16.37 -8.39 -8.79
CA ALA A 490 15.80 -8.43 -10.15
C ALA A 490 14.76 -7.31 -10.39
N ALA A 491 14.05 -6.86 -9.36
CA ALA A 491 13.06 -5.78 -9.50
C ALA A 491 13.69 -4.42 -9.88
N ALA A 492 15.01 -4.27 -9.74
CA ALA A 492 15.71 -3.06 -10.17
C ALA A 492 16.07 -3.07 -11.67
N GLU A 493 15.78 -4.13 -12.42
CA GLU A 493 16.00 -4.18 -13.86
C GLU A 493 15.12 -3.17 -14.60
N ASP A 494 13.90 -2.96 -14.13
CA ASP A 494 12.92 -2.02 -14.69
C ASP A 494 13.02 -0.61 -14.09
N TRP A 495 14.07 -0.34 -13.30
CA TRP A 495 14.28 0.97 -12.67
C TRP A 495 14.78 2.01 -13.68
N GLN A 496 13.83 2.66 -14.35
CA GLN A 496 14.10 3.77 -15.26
C GLN A 496 14.27 5.07 -14.46
N TRP A 497 15.41 5.73 -14.64
CA TRP A 497 15.76 6.95 -13.91
C TRP A 497 16.17 8.07 -14.85
N GLU A 498 15.60 9.25 -14.60
CA GLU A 498 16.00 10.53 -15.17
C GLU A 498 16.31 11.48 -14.01
N ASP A 499 17.40 12.24 -14.10
CA ASP A 499 17.80 13.15 -13.04
C ASP A 499 16.81 14.29 -12.87
N HIS A 500 16.37 14.49 -11.64
CA HIS A 500 15.44 15.56 -11.30
C HIS A 500 16.20 16.86 -11.01
N PHE A 501 15.65 17.99 -11.45
CA PHE A 501 16.23 19.31 -11.21
C PHE A 501 15.17 20.30 -10.76
N SER A 502 15.60 21.34 -10.02
CA SER A 502 14.67 22.33 -9.48
C SER A 502 14.31 23.37 -10.53
N ALA A 503 13.04 23.77 -10.56
CA ALA A 503 12.59 24.91 -11.32
C ALA A 503 13.35 26.18 -10.91
N ALA A 504 13.56 27.09 -11.87
CA ALA A 504 14.40 28.28 -11.66
C ALA A 504 14.09 29.07 -10.38
N PRO A 505 12.82 29.33 -9.98
CA PRO A 505 12.51 30.08 -8.75
C PRO A 505 12.98 29.40 -7.44
N LEU A 506 13.17 28.08 -7.44
CA LEU A 506 13.64 27.32 -6.28
C LEU A 506 15.16 27.25 -6.17
N THR A 507 15.88 27.75 -7.18
CA THR A 507 17.34 27.80 -7.19
C THR A 507 17.89 29.08 -6.55
N LEU A 508 17.01 30.02 -6.18
CA LEU A 508 17.39 31.30 -5.58
C LEU A 508 17.97 31.10 -4.16
N PRO A 509 18.95 31.90 -3.72
CA PRO A 509 19.62 31.74 -2.42
C PRO A 509 18.67 31.70 -1.21
N GLU A 510 17.57 32.43 -1.25
CA GLU A 510 16.53 32.46 -0.22
C GLU A 510 15.70 31.17 -0.12
N LYS A 511 15.77 30.31 -1.13
CA LYS A 511 15.13 28.98 -1.17
C LYS A 511 16.13 27.83 -1.00
N ALA A 512 17.39 28.13 -0.69
CA ALA A 512 18.42 27.12 -0.44
C ALA A 512 17.99 26.16 0.67
N GLY A 513 18.15 24.86 0.43
CA GLY A 513 17.77 23.84 1.38
C GLY A 513 18.94 23.18 2.10
N TYR A 514 18.63 22.03 2.70
CA TYR A 514 19.61 21.15 3.29
C TYR A 514 19.08 19.72 3.26
N ALA A 515 19.94 18.77 2.86
CA ALA A 515 19.61 17.36 2.82
C ALA A 515 20.80 16.54 3.33
N ARG A 516 20.52 15.53 4.18
CA ARG A 516 21.54 14.65 4.74
C ARG A 516 20.97 13.27 5.05
N VAL A 517 21.84 12.27 5.10
CA VAL A 517 21.52 10.91 5.56
C VAL A 517 22.41 10.61 6.76
N GLU A 518 21.80 10.18 7.87
CA GLU A 518 22.52 9.78 9.09
C GLU A 518 22.14 8.35 9.47
N VAL A 519 23.16 7.54 9.77
CA VAL A 519 22.99 6.17 10.28
C VAL A 519 23.19 6.21 11.78
N VAL A 520 22.17 5.78 12.53
CA VAL A 520 22.17 5.80 14.00
C VAL A 520 21.59 4.50 14.56
N ALA A 521 21.98 4.18 15.80
CA ALA A 521 21.40 3.06 16.55
C ALA A 521 19.90 3.29 16.78
N LYS A 522 19.13 2.20 16.89
CA LYS A 522 17.66 2.26 16.91
C LYS A 522 17.11 3.06 18.09
N ASP A 523 17.73 2.92 19.25
CA ASP A 523 17.41 3.57 20.52
C ASP A 523 17.80 5.05 20.57
N GLU A 524 18.77 5.48 19.76
CA GLU A 524 19.24 6.88 19.70
C GLU A 524 18.41 7.76 18.75
N LYS A 525 17.64 7.15 17.83
CA LYS A 525 16.88 7.86 16.77
C LYS A 525 15.99 8.97 17.31
N MET A 526 15.21 8.69 18.36
CA MET A 526 14.26 9.65 18.93
C MET A 526 14.97 10.88 19.50
N GLY A 527 16.04 10.65 20.28
CA GLY A 527 16.82 11.72 20.91
C GLY A 527 17.45 12.64 19.87
N LEU A 528 18.08 12.06 18.84
CA LEU A 528 18.66 12.82 17.74
C LEU A 528 17.61 13.68 17.02
N VAL A 529 16.45 13.11 16.68
CA VAL A 529 15.38 13.87 16.00
C VAL A 529 14.85 15.00 16.89
N ILE A 530 14.61 14.76 18.18
CA ILE A 530 14.20 15.80 19.12
C ILE A 530 15.23 16.94 19.16
N ASP A 531 16.52 16.61 19.22
CA ASP A 531 17.58 17.61 19.23
C ASP A 531 17.62 18.42 17.94
N LEU A 532 17.42 17.77 16.78
CA LEU A 532 17.34 18.45 15.50
C LEU A 532 16.14 19.37 15.42
N LEU A 533 14.96 18.90 15.80
CA LEU A 533 13.73 19.69 15.83
C LEU A 533 13.90 20.94 16.71
N LYS A 534 14.53 20.80 17.88
CA LYS A 534 14.85 21.95 18.76
C LYS A 534 15.84 22.91 18.12
N ARG A 535 16.90 22.40 17.47
CA ARG A 535 17.93 23.22 16.82
C ARG A 535 17.36 24.02 15.65
N ILE A 536 16.53 23.40 14.81
CA ILE A 536 15.88 24.11 13.70
C ILE A 536 14.74 25.02 14.18
N GLY A 537 14.20 24.74 15.37
CA GLY A 537 13.09 25.50 15.96
C GLY A 537 11.71 25.04 15.48
N ALA A 538 11.56 23.76 15.15
CA ALA A 538 10.32 23.19 14.60
C ALA A 538 9.15 23.36 15.57
N GLY A 539 7.99 23.76 15.06
CA GLY A 539 6.82 24.09 15.87
C GLY A 539 6.85 25.50 16.46
N GLY A 540 7.96 26.23 16.31
CA GLY A 540 8.05 27.68 16.52
C GLY A 540 8.29 28.42 15.21
N LYS A 541 8.10 29.75 15.20
CA LYS A 541 8.49 30.63 14.08
C LYS A 541 7.88 30.32 12.70
N GLY A 542 6.65 29.81 12.65
CA GLY A 542 5.86 29.79 11.41
C GLY A 542 6.25 28.75 10.36
N PHE A 543 6.96 27.68 10.74
CA PHE A 543 7.19 26.53 9.85
C PHE A 543 6.74 25.21 10.49
N SER A 544 6.10 24.36 9.69
CA SER A 544 5.69 23.01 10.06
C SER A 544 6.77 21.99 9.71
N CYS A 545 6.75 20.82 10.35
CA CYS A 545 7.68 19.72 10.07
C CYS A 545 6.89 18.42 9.91
N GLY A 546 7.17 17.68 8.85
CA GLY A 546 6.65 16.33 8.63
C GLY A 546 7.68 15.27 9.02
N ILE A 547 7.25 14.25 9.76
CA ILE A 547 8.08 13.11 10.13
C ILE A 547 7.44 11.86 9.54
N LEU A 548 8.12 11.24 8.58
CA LEU A 548 7.65 10.05 7.90
C LEU A 548 8.23 8.80 8.57
N VAL A 549 7.37 7.83 8.84
CA VAL A 549 7.73 6.54 9.42
C VAL A 549 7.03 5.42 8.67
N ALA A 550 7.61 4.22 8.69
CA ALA A 550 7.15 3.12 7.83
C ALA A 550 5.84 2.46 8.30
N THR A 551 5.44 2.58 9.57
CA THR A 551 4.28 1.85 10.11
C THR A 551 3.47 2.68 11.10
N ASN A 552 2.17 2.38 11.22
CA ASN A 552 1.27 3.04 12.19
C ASN A 552 1.72 2.82 13.65
N ALA A 553 2.32 1.66 13.96
CA ALA A 553 2.90 1.40 15.27
C ALA A 553 4.02 2.41 15.58
N HIS A 554 4.89 2.69 14.59
CA HIS A 554 5.90 3.73 14.75
C HIS A 554 5.27 5.12 14.88
N VAL A 555 4.20 5.45 14.13
CA VAL A 555 3.51 6.75 14.25
C VAL A 555 3.12 7.01 15.71
N ARG A 556 2.52 6.03 16.38
CA ARG A 556 2.13 6.12 17.79
C ARG A 556 3.35 6.38 18.69
N THR A 557 4.39 5.56 18.57
CA THR A 557 5.62 5.71 19.37
C THR A 557 6.28 7.08 19.17
N TRP A 558 6.35 7.57 17.94
CA TRP A 558 6.93 8.87 17.62
C TRP A 558 6.06 10.02 18.10
N ALA A 559 4.76 9.96 17.89
CA ALA A 559 3.84 11.01 18.35
C ALA A 559 3.87 11.15 19.87
N ASP A 560 3.83 10.04 20.61
CA ASP A 560 3.87 10.07 22.08
C ASP A 560 5.24 10.55 22.59
N GLY A 561 6.34 10.09 21.98
CA GLY A 561 7.69 10.55 22.32
C GLY A 561 7.91 12.05 22.10
N LEU A 562 7.43 12.58 20.97
CA LEU A 562 7.54 14.00 20.63
C LEU A 562 6.62 14.88 21.49
N ARG A 563 5.39 14.43 21.78
CA ARG A 563 4.50 15.12 22.74
C ARG A 563 5.11 15.16 24.13
N GLY A 564 5.71 14.05 24.58
CA GLY A 564 6.46 13.99 25.84
C GLY A 564 7.64 14.98 25.89
N ALA A 565 8.24 15.29 24.74
CA ALA A 565 9.29 16.29 24.59
C ALA A 565 8.77 17.74 24.43
N GLY A 566 7.45 17.95 24.45
CA GLY A 566 6.81 19.27 24.41
C GLY A 566 6.40 19.77 23.02
N PHE A 567 6.49 18.94 21.98
CA PHE A 567 6.04 19.33 20.64
C PHE A 567 4.53 19.14 20.47
N GLN A 568 3.89 20.04 19.72
CA GLN A 568 2.54 19.82 19.23
C GLN A 568 2.60 18.91 17.99
N VAL A 569 1.99 17.75 18.10
CA VAL A 569 2.04 16.72 17.04
C VAL A 569 0.63 16.40 16.57
N VAL A 570 0.40 16.64 15.28
CA VAL A 570 -0.72 16.09 14.53
C VAL A 570 -0.24 14.80 13.88
N GLU A 571 -1.00 13.73 14.06
CA GLU A 571 -0.72 12.43 13.44
C GLU A 571 -1.81 12.12 12.41
N GLU A 572 -1.40 11.68 11.23
CA GLU A 572 -2.29 11.20 10.17
C GLU A 572 -2.29 9.67 10.24
N GLY A 573 -3.05 9.11 11.18
CA GLY A 573 -3.11 7.68 11.45
C GLY A 573 -4.35 7.29 12.26
N ALA A 574 -4.70 6.00 12.27
CA ALA A 574 -5.85 5.50 13.02
C ALA A 574 -5.52 5.43 14.52
N ARG A 575 -5.92 6.47 15.27
CA ARG A 575 -6.30 6.30 16.68
C ARG A 575 -7.79 6.12 16.73
N GLU A 576 -8.22 5.13 17.48
CA GLU A 576 -9.61 4.97 17.85
C GLU A 576 -9.83 5.77 19.14
N PRO A 577 -10.46 6.96 19.10
CA PRO A 577 -10.54 7.80 20.29
C PRO A 577 -11.18 7.07 21.47
N GLY A 578 -12.12 6.16 21.19
CA GLY A 578 -12.78 5.29 22.18
C GLY A 578 -11.92 4.18 22.80
N LYS A 579 -10.81 3.77 22.16
CA LYS A 579 -9.95 2.68 22.65
C LYS A 579 -8.53 3.13 23.01
N ASP A 580 -7.97 4.05 22.24
CA ASP A 580 -6.57 4.50 22.34
C ASP A 580 -6.37 5.72 23.25
N HIS A 581 -7.46 6.38 23.68
CA HIS A 581 -7.39 7.54 24.56
C HIS A 581 -8.08 7.25 25.91
N PRO A 582 -7.45 7.54 27.07
CA PRO A 582 -8.02 7.22 28.38
C PRO A 582 -9.43 7.80 28.61
N VAL A 583 -9.70 9.00 28.09
CA VAL A 583 -11.05 9.61 28.18
C VAL A 583 -12.06 8.84 27.33
N GLY A 584 -11.68 8.40 26.13
CA GLY A 584 -12.60 7.67 25.28
C GLY A 584 -12.88 6.26 25.79
N VAL A 585 -11.89 5.60 26.41
CA VAL A 585 -12.10 4.31 27.11
C VAL A 585 -13.16 4.47 28.20
N VAL A 586 -13.07 5.54 28.99
CA VAL A 586 -14.05 5.82 30.05
C VAL A 586 -15.44 6.12 29.48
N ILE A 587 -15.53 6.92 28.40
CA ILE A 587 -16.82 7.20 27.72
C ILE A 587 -17.41 5.91 27.12
N TRP A 588 -16.58 5.07 26.50
CA TRP A 588 -17.01 3.77 25.97
C TRP A 588 -17.61 2.89 27.06
N HIS A 589 -16.94 2.79 28.20
CA HIS A 589 -17.48 2.05 29.35
C HIS A 589 -18.72 2.70 29.97
N LEU A 590 -18.83 4.03 29.95
CA LEU A 590 -20.07 4.72 30.33
C LEU A 590 -21.24 4.31 29.43
N LEU A 591 -21.04 4.28 28.11
CA LEU A 591 -22.07 3.87 27.16
C LEU A 591 -22.43 2.39 27.31
N ARG A 592 -21.43 1.51 27.53
CA ARG A 592 -21.67 0.09 27.84
C ARG A 592 -22.51 -0.11 29.10
N TRP A 593 -22.20 0.64 30.16
CA TRP A 593 -22.96 0.59 31.41
C TRP A 593 -24.40 1.12 31.21
N LEU A 594 -24.58 2.16 30.39
CA LEU A 594 -25.91 2.66 30.04
C LEU A 594 -26.73 1.66 29.22
N ALA A 595 -26.09 0.94 28.30
CA ALA A 595 -26.74 -0.09 27.50
C ALA A 595 -27.08 -1.34 28.32
N ASN A 596 -26.22 -1.70 29.28
CA ASN A 596 -26.41 -2.84 30.18
C ASN A 596 -26.02 -2.47 31.62
N PRO A 597 -26.98 -2.13 32.49
CA PRO A 597 -26.69 -1.77 33.88
C PRO A 597 -26.04 -2.90 34.70
N ALA A 598 -26.10 -4.16 34.22
CA ALA A 598 -25.47 -5.30 34.87
C ALA A 598 -23.99 -5.52 34.46
N ASP A 599 -23.44 -4.72 33.53
CA ASP A 599 -22.02 -4.79 33.15
C ASP A 599 -21.14 -4.23 34.28
N SER A 600 -20.76 -5.10 35.21
CA SER A 600 -19.97 -4.75 36.39
C SER A 600 -18.60 -4.23 36.02
N PHE A 601 -17.98 -4.77 34.97
CA PHE A 601 -16.67 -4.32 34.51
C PHE A 601 -16.73 -2.88 33.99
N ALA A 602 -17.70 -2.57 33.13
CA ALA A 602 -17.88 -1.22 32.61
C ALA A 602 -18.21 -0.23 33.74
N THR A 603 -19.05 -0.64 34.68
CA THR A 603 -19.37 0.16 35.87
C THR A 603 -18.11 0.49 36.68
N GLU A 604 -17.27 -0.50 37.00
CA GLU A 604 -16.06 -0.26 37.77
C GLU A 604 -15.05 0.64 37.03
N VAL A 605 -14.91 0.50 35.72
CA VAL A 605 -14.04 1.40 34.92
C VAL A 605 -14.52 2.85 35.02
N VAL A 606 -15.82 3.10 34.91
CA VAL A 606 -16.40 4.44 35.07
C VAL A 606 -16.14 4.97 36.49
N MET A 607 -16.33 4.14 37.51
CA MET A 607 -16.16 4.54 38.92
C MET A 607 -14.70 4.74 39.32
N MET A 608 -13.74 4.11 38.64
CA MET A 608 -12.30 4.36 38.82
C MET A 608 -11.80 5.58 38.05
N SER A 609 -12.66 6.20 37.24
CA SER A 609 -12.30 7.36 36.42
C SER A 609 -12.63 8.70 37.10
N PRO A 610 -12.09 9.82 36.60
CA PRO A 610 -12.50 11.15 37.04
C PRO A 610 -14.00 11.45 36.86
N LEU A 611 -14.74 10.68 36.05
CA LEU A 611 -16.18 10.88 35.90
C LEU A 611 -16.95 10.54 37.16
N LYS A 612 -16.43 9.68 38.05
CA LYS A 612 -17.09 9.34 39.31
C LYS A 612 -17.50 10.59 40.08
N ALA A 613 -16.57 11.53 40.28
CA ALA A 613 -16.84 12.76 41.04
C ALA A 613 -17.91 13.64 40.36
N VAL A 614 -17.94 13.67 39.02
CA VAL A 614 -18.95 14.41 38.26
C VAL A 614 -20.32 13.76 38.40
N LEU A 615 -20.39 12.43 38.27
CA LEU A 615 -21.64 11.68 38.38
C LEU A 615 -22.20 11.72 39.81
N GLU A 616 -21.34 11.56 40.82
CA GLU A 616 -21.71 11.70 42.24
C GLU A 616 -22.20 13.12 42.56
N GLY A 617 -21.56 14.14 41.99
CA GLY A 617 -21.97 15.54 42.17
C GLY A 617 -23.31 15.86 41.53
N ASN A 618 -23.62 15.25 40.38
CA ASN A 618 -24.85 15.55 39.63
C ASN A 618 -26.05 14.70 40.07
N TYR A 619 -25.83 13.45 40.50
CA TYR A 619 -26.90 12.47 40.72
C TYR A 619 -26.82 11.76 42.08
N GLY A 620 -25.83 12.07 42.92
CA GLY A 620 -25.61 11.42 44.21
C GLY A 620 -24.80 10.12 44.09
N ALA A 621 -24.46 9.50 45.23
CA ALA A 621 -23.54 8.36 45.28
C ALA A 621 -24.15 7.00 44.89
N ALA A 622 -25.48 6.91 44.76
CA ALA A 622 -26.17 5.68 44.38
C ALA A 622 -26.03 5.46 42.87
N ARG A 623 -25.58 4.27 42.47
CA ARG A 623 -25.29 3.94 41.07
C ARG A 623 -26.57 3.91 40.23
N GLU A 624 -27.67 3.44 40.80
CA GLU A 624 -28.99 3.43 40.17
C GLU A 624 -29.46 4.85 39.84
N ALA A 625 -29.30 5.78 40.78
CA ALA A 625 -29.67 7.18 40.59
C ALA A 625 -28.82 7.86 39.49
N MET A 626 -27.52 7.55 39.41
CA MET A 626 -26.67 8.02 38.32
C MET A 626 -27.13 7.48 36.97
N TRP A 627 -27.41 6.18 36.89
CA TRP A 627 -27.83 5.54 35.64
C TRP A 627 -29.18 6.08 35.15
N GLU A 628 -30.18 6.18 36.03
CA GLU A 628 -31.49 6.77 35.71
C GLU A 628 -31.36 8.25 35.33
N GLY A 629 -30.57 9.02 36.07
CA GLY A 629 -30.33 10.43 35.79
C GLY A 629 -29.66 10.66 34.44
N LEU A 630 -28.67 9.84 34.09
CA LEU A 630 -28.04 9.86 32.77
C LEU A 630 -29.02 9.44 31.66
N GLY A 631 -29.81 8.40 31.89
CA GLY A 631 -30.87 7.96 30.98
C GLY A 631 -31.89 9.08 30.68
N GLY A 632 -32.31 9.80 31.73
CA GLY A 632 -33.16 10.98 31.60
C GLY A 632 -32.52 12.08 30.74
N ARG A 633 -31.24 12.41 30.98
CA ARG A 633 -30.52 13.40 30.15
C ARG A 633 -30.39 12.96 28.70
N ILE A 634 -30.12 11.69 28.42
CA ILE A 634 -30.08 11.17 27.05
C ILE A 634 -31.43 11.39 26.33
N SER A 635 -32.56 11.20 27.02
CA SER A 635 -33.89 11.47 26.45
C SER A 635 -34.12 12.96 26.14
N GLU A 636 -33.45 13.87 26.85
CA GLU A 636 -33.65 15.31 26.71
C GLU A 636 -32.72 15.94 25.66
N VAL A 637 -31.43 15.57 25.68
CA VAL A 637 -30.38 16.21 24.87
C VAL A 637 -29.64 15.24 23.94
N GLY A 638 -30.06 13.98 23.90
CA GLY A 638 -29.40 12.92 23.14
C GLY A 638 -28.06 12.48 23.75
N PHE A 639 -27.49 11.41 23.18
CA PHE A 639 -26.20 10.86 23.63
C PHE A 639 -25.06 11.87 23.54
N ALA A 640 -24.93 12.59 22.42
CA ALA A 640 -23.86 13.56 22.21
C ALA A 640 -23.95 14.73 23.20
N GLY A 641 -25.16 15.22 23.47
CA GLY A 641 -25.40 16.28 24.45
C GLY A 641 -25.02 15.85 25.86
N MET A 642 -25.49 14.68 26.30
CA MET A 642 -25.17 14.12 27.61
C MET A 642 -23.66 13.95 27.82
N VAL A 643 -22.96 13.37 26.84
CA VAL A 643 -21.49 13.17 26.92
C VAL A 643 -20.77 14.51 27.00
N SER A 644 -21.20 15.52 26.24
CA SER A 644 -20.64 16.88 26.28
C SER A 644 -20.82 17.54 27.65
N GLU A 645 -21.99 17.38 28.29
CA GLU A 645 -22.28 17.90 29.62
C GLU A 645 -21.41 17.24 30.70
N VAL A 646 -21.30 15.91 30.66
CA VAL A 646 -20.49 15.13 31.62
C VAL A 646 -19.00 15.51 31.50
N ILE A 647 -18.47 15.69 30.29
CA ILE A 647 -17.06 16.05 30.07
C ILE A 647 -16.78 17.52 30.41
N SER A 648 -17.65 18.45 30.02
CA SER A 648 -17.47 19.89 30.27
C SER A 648 -17.53 20.26 31.75
N THR A 649 -18.35 19.55 32.52
CA THR A 649 -18.41 19.67 33.99
C THR A 649 -17.11 19.21 34.64
N SER A 650 -16.47 18.16 34.11
CA SER A 650 -15.15 17.67 34.56
C SER A 650 -14.02 18.69 34.31
N ALA A 651 -14.07 19.42 33.19
CA ALA A 651 -13.08 20.45 32.86
C ALA A 651 -13.18 21.68 33.79
N SER A 652 -14.40 22.03 34.22
CA SER A 652 -14.65 23.17 35.10
C SER A 652 -14.16 22.94 36.54
N GLN A 653 -14.12 21.69 37.00
CA GLN A 653 -13.60 21.32 38.33
C GLN A 653 -12.06 21.26 38.41
N ARG A 654 -11.32 21.39 37.29
CA ARG A 654 -9.84 21.39 37.26
C ARG A 654 -9.17 22.76 37.45
N ARG A 655 -9.89 23.85 37.65
CA ARG A 655 -9.25 25.13 38.04
C ARG A 655 -8.81 25.06 39.51
N LEU A 656 -7.55 24.68 39.73
CA LEU A 656 -6.83 24.98 40.98
C LEU A 656 -6.91 26.49 41.27
N PRO A 657 -6.95 26.92 42.54
CA PRO A 657 -7.05 28.33 42.88
C PRO A 657 -5.78 29.05 42.43
N THR A 658 -5.90 29.84 41.36
CA THR A 658 -4.90 30.86 41.06
C THR A 658 -5.10 31.96 42.09
N THR A 659 -4.11 32.13 42.96
CA THR A 659 -4.05 33.24 43.89
C THR A 659 -4.22 34.57 43.15
N ALA A 660 -4.99 35.45 43.80
CA ALA A 660 -5.51 36.71 43.32
C ALA A 660 -4.52 37.58 42.52
N VAL A 661 -4.99 38.08 41.36
CA VAL A 661 -4.79 39.47 40.96
C VAL A 661 -6.10 39.97 40.35
N THR A 662 -6.94 40.59 41.18
CA THR A 662 -7.99 41.50 40.73
C THR A 662 -7.33 42.83 40.40
N THR A 663 -7.49 43.34 39.18
CA THR A 663 -8.10 44.67 38.91
C THR A 663 -7.98 45.07 37.44
N ALA A 664 -9.16 45.37 36.88
CA ALA A 664 -9.48 46.45 35.95
C ALA A 664 -8.58 46.70 34.71
N ALA A 665 -9.16 46.47 33.52
CA ALA A 665 -8.81 47.25 32.34
C ALA A 665 -10.10 47.56 31.54
N THR A 666 -10.68 48.72 31.86
CA THR A 666 -11.51 49.47 30.91
C THR A 666 -10.76 50.76 30.59
N THR A 667 -10.82 51.13 29.31
CA THR A 667 -10.61 52.47 28.71
C THR A 667 -9.21 53.02 28.44
N SER A 668 -9.03 53.32 27.14
CA SER A 668 -8.39 54.49 26.51
C SER A 668 -6.86 54.67 26.55
N ALA A 669 -6.29 54.75 25.34
CA ALA A 669 -5.02 55.40 25.03
C ALA A 669 -5.02 56.88 25.49
N PRO A 670 -3.86 57.49 25.83
CA PRO A 670 -3.05 58.13 24.78
C PRO A 670 -1.51 58.18 25.00
N GLN A 671 -0.80 58.26 23.86
CA GLN A 671 0.38 59.05 23.51
C GLN A 671 1.54 59.39 24.50
N LEU A 672 2.74 59.32 23.89
CA LEU A 672 3.90 60.25 23.93
C LEU A 672 5.18 59.86 24.71
N GLN A 673 6.24 59.79 23.88
CA GLN A 673 7.60 60.31 24.05
C GLN A 673 8.70 59.49 24.76
N LEU A 674 9.66 59.07 23.91
CA LEU A 674 11.07 58.77 24.14
C LEU A 674 11.76 59.85 25.02
N PRO A 675 12.84 59.50 25.78
CA PRO A 675 14.18 59.58 25.19
C PRO A 675 15.23 58.53 25.68
N THR A 676 16.19 58.27 24.78
CA THR A 676 17.65 58.00 24.91
C THR A 676 18.23 57.58 26.28
N THR A 677 19.24 56.70 26.41
CA THR A 677 20.59 56.79 25.84
C THR A 677 21.42 55.51 26.12
N GLN A 678 22.21 55.11 25.11
CA GLN A 678 23.63 54.68 25.13
C GLN A 678 24.20 53.65 26.13
N ALA A 679 24.70 52.57 25.52
CA ALA A 679 26.08 52.05 25.53
C ALA A 679 26.74 51.67 26.87
N GLN A 680 27.26 50.43 26.93
CA GLN A 680 28.71 50.21 26.89
C GLN A 680 29.09 48.72 26.77
N SER A 681 30.16 48.52 26.00
CA SER A 681 30.91 47.30 25.77
C SER A 681 31.60 46.74 27.02
N SER A 682 31.85 45.43 27.06
CA SER A 682 33.19 44.95 27.43
C SER A 682 33.40 43.47 27.04
N ARG A 683 34.43 43.25 26.22
CA ARG A 683 35.09 41.97 26.01
C ARG A 683 35.83 41.56 27.30
N ARG A 684 35.90 40.26 27.59
CA ARG A 684 37.08 39.64 28.23
C ARG A 684 37.16 38.14 27.94
N SER A 685 38.22 37.77 27.23
CA SER A 685 38.81 36.43 27.17
C SER A 685 39.53 36.11 28.49
N VAL A 686 39.46 34.87 28.96
CA VAL A 686 40.55 34.24 29.75
C VAL A 686 40.55 32.73 29.48
N ALA A 687 41.73 32.22 29.17
CA ALA A 687 42.10 30.82 28.99
C ALA A 687 42.68 30.22 30.29
N ALA A 688 43.10 28.94 30.20
CA ALA A 688 43.91 28.18 31.17
C ALA A 688 43.16 27.65 32.42
N GLN A 689 43.43 26.46 32.98
CA GLN A 689 44.59 25.56 32.93
C GLN A 689 44.25 24.23 33.64
N SER A 690 44.93 23.15 33.22
CA SER A 690 45.52 22.04 34.03
C SER A 690 44.60 21.14 34.89
N ALA A 691 44.84 19.84 35.12
CA ALA A 691 46.05 19.02 35.26
C ALA A 691 45.66 17.51 35.08
N GLU A 692 46.38 16.67 34.32
CA GLU A 692 47.45 15.74 34.79
C GLU A 692 46.98 14.71 35.85
N ARG A 693 47.12 13.36 35.75
CA ARG A 693 48.28 12.53 35.36
C ARG A 693 47.99 11.00 35.39
N HIS A 694 48.73 10.28 34.52
CA HIS A 694 49.32 8.92 34.64
C HIS A 694 48.36 7.71 34.66
N HIS A 695 48.59 6.60 33.92
CA HIS A 695 49.84 5.87 33.69
C HIS A 695 49.67 4.93 32.45
N ASN A 696 50.74 4.76 31.66
CA ASN A 696 50.96 3.74 30.61
C ASN A 696 52.02 2.75 31.18
N PRO A 697 52.58 1.72 30.50
CA PRO A 697 52.20 1.02 29.25
C PRO A 697 52.32 -0.53 29.36
N HIS A 698 52.02 -1.28 28.29
CA HIS A 698 52.93 -2.32 27.77
C HIS A 698 52.63 -2.60 26.28
N GLU A 699 53.70 -2.57 25.49
CA GLU A 699 53.79 -2.77 24.05
C GLU A 699 53.72 -4.25 23.67
N GLU A 700 53.28 -4.56 22.44
CA GLU A 700 54.15 -5.22 21.43
C GLU A 700 53.46 -5.30 20.06
N SER A 701 54.19 -4.74 19.08
CA SER A 701 54.40 -5.06 17.64
C SER A 701 53.48 -6.11 16.96
N SER A 702 53.07 -6.04 15.69
CA SER A 702 53.90 -5.86 14.48
C SER A 702 53.05 -5.80 13.18
N ASN A 703 53.67 -5.28 12.13
CA ASN A 703 53.22 -4.86 10.78
C ASN A 703 52.62 -5.94 9.80
N PRO A 704 52.14 -5.55 8.58
CA PRO A 704 51.19 -6.27 7.71
C PRO A 704 51.87 -7.15 6.62
N PRO A 705 51.09 -7.74 5.68
CA PRO A 705 51.42 -7.48 4.26
C PRO A 705 50.24 -7.38 3.28
N ALA A 706 50.54 -6.72 2.16
CA ALA A 706 49.79 -6.66 0.90
C ALA A 706 50.12 -7.85 -0.03
N SER A 707 49.22 -8.17 -0.97
CA SER A 707 49.54 -8.55 -2.37
C SER A 707 48.29 -9.04 -3.15
N GLY A 708 48.11 -8.55 -4.38
CA GLY A 708 47.13 -9.05 -5.37
C GLY A 708 47.46 -10.46 -5.92
N PRO A 709 46.73 -10.95 -6.95
CA PRO A 709 47.15 -10.59 -8.31
C PRO A 709 46.04 -10.44 -9.38
N SER A 710 46.54 -9.95 -10.51
CA SER A 710 46.07 -9.75 -11.89
C SER A 710 45.04 -10.71 -12.54
N VAL A 711 44.11 -10.07 -13.25
CA VAL A 711 43.70 -10.25 -14.65
C VAL A 711 44.23 -11.49 -15.41
N ARG A 712 43.29 -12.31 -15.89
CA ARG A 712 43.37 -12.98 -17.20
C ARG A 712 42.02 -12.92 -17.91
N THR A 713 42.04 -12.27 -19.06
CA THR A 713 41.01 -12.25 -20.09
C THR A 713 40.87 -13.63 -20.73
N ARG A 714 39.63 -14.09 -20.93
CA ARG A 714 39.23 -14.93 -22.07
C ARG A 714 37.76 -14.70 -22.38
N SER A 715 37.58 -14.04 -23.52
CA SER A 715 36.37 -13.93 -24.31
C SER A 715 35.84 -15.31 -24.71
N GLN A 716 34.54 -15.54 -24.54
CA GLN A 716 33.73 -16.31 -25.49
C GLN A 716 32.25 -15.97 -25.28
N THR A 717 31.75 -15.20 -26.25
CA THR A 717 30.35 -14.94 -26.58
C THR A 717 29.65 -16.25 -26.96
N VAL A 718 28.52 -16.53 -26.34
CA VAL A 718 27.51 -17.47 -26.86
C VAL A 718 26.16 -16.79 -26.79
N ALA A 719 25.58 -16.55 -27.97
CA ALA A 719 24.25 -16.02 -28.18
C ALA A 719 23.17 -17.10 -27.87
N PRO A 720 21.98 -16.73 -27.38
CA PRO A 720 20.84 -17.63 -27.38
C PRO A 720 20.08 -17.51 -28.71
N THR A 721 19.97 -18.63 -29.42
CA THR A 721 19.13 -18.82 -30.60
C THR A 721 17.64 -18.87 -30.20
N PRO A 722 16.71 -18.23 -30.94
CA PRO A 722 15.28 -18.33 -30.66
C PRO A 722 14.66 -19.60 -31.23
N LEU A 723 13.88 -20.30 -30.41
CA LEU A 723 13.03 -21.43 -30.79
C LEU A 723 11.82 -20.94 -31.58
N GLN A 724 11.82 -21.17 -32.89
CA GLN A 724 10.63 -21.10 -33.75
C GLN A 724 9.69 -22.26 -33.41
N ARG A 725 8.49 -21.96 -32.88
CA ARG A 725 7.35 -22.88 -32.91
C ARG A 725 6.67 -22.79 -34.27
N GLN A 726 6.81 -23.85 -35.07
CA GLN A 726 5.97 -24.08 -36.25
C GLN A 726 4.57 -24.50 -35.79
N THR A 727 3.57 -23.72 -36.19
CA THR A 727 2.16 -24.09 -36.17
C THR A 727 1.84 -24.88 -37.44
N THR A 728 1.48 -26.15 -37.29
CA THR A 728 0.77 -26.91 -38.34
C THR A 728 -0.70 -26.98 -37.95
N GLY A 729 -1.54 -26.27 -38.69
CA GLY A 729 -2.99 -26.45 -38.61
C GLY A 729 -3.45 -27.76 -39.25
N LYS A 730 -4.54 -28.30 -38.73
CA LYS A 730 -5.51 -29.12 -39.47
C LYS A 730 -6.81 -29.25 -38.67
N ARG A 731 -7.83 -28.54 -39.19
CA ARG A 731 -9.28 -28.63 -38.99
C ARG A 731 -9.87 -28.29 -37.63
#